data_AF-A0A2T9ZTB2-F1
#
_entry.id   AF-A0A2T9ZTB2-F1
#
_cell.length_a   1.000
_cell.length_b   1.000
_cell.length_c   1.000
_cell.angle_alpha   90.00
_cell.angle_beta   90.00
_cell.angle_gamma   90.00
#
_symmetry.space_group_name_H-M   'P 1'
#
loop_
_entity.id
_entity.type
_entity.pdbx_description
1 polymer ?
#
loop_
_entity_poly.entity_id
_entity_poly.type
_entity_poly.pdbx_seq_one_letter_code
_entity_poly.pdbx_strand_id
1 'polypeptide(L)'
;MNQRIHTEHHKALAKLLSTGERRLMLFGPPGIGKTTLAASLADRLSKVGREVHCLAADPGMPAFGPPGAVNLGVWQQGEWKLETYQALCSLDAARFRLPLIEAVGRLARQLGQSALLIDPPGVVRGVAGSELLTSIVAAAGVDLVVVLVREGQQTLPLQQELEALGADIVRIEASPLARRPGKNSRDRERTRLWDSYLANATVREVALARVNRLGTPPRKAPEAWTGKQVAFLIDGTSISMGEIIGMQGNSLQLRLPAEQRLSSQMLVRDAVRDASGLLVTSKRFAESVVRYLPPSDLVPDYPQLQEGGFRPMVQTGSASAVLMNGVFGDPQLHLRLAHQRRSLLFDLGDGARLPGRVAHQVSDVFISHSHMDHICGFLWLLRSRIGERENCRLYGPPGLAEQIEHLINGIHWDRIGDRGPRFEVSELHANHLRRFLLQAGKPGLKARGMMPVEEGIVLDEDAFRVRAIVLDHGIPVIAYAFEPVLQINIRKERLHARGLEPGPWLTELKQRILTRQLDSQLSLPDGQSETVRRLAEELTLITPGSKIVYATDLADTTGNRDRLVALANGAHTLFCESPFMQKDASQAQRTGHLTTTACAEIATRACVSHLIPFHFSRRYEDAPWQVYDEIAADCPHLVIPSSPMGSR
;
A
#
# COMPACT_ATOMS: atom_id res chain seq x y z
N MET A 1 6.65 -24.86 32.99
CA MET A 1 7.66 -24.68 34.07
C MET A 1 8.66 -23.65 33.58
N ASN A 2 8.45 -22.36 33.89
CA ASN A 2 9.23 -21.23 33.37
C ASN A 2 10.58 -21.12 34.09
N GLN A 3 11.63 -21.77 33.58
CA GLN A 3 12.99 -21.53 34.08
C GLN A 3 13.59 -20.32 33.36
N ARG A 4 13.74 -19.21 34.11
CA ARG A 4 14.60 -18.09 33.74
C ARG A 4 16.05 -18.53 33.92
N ILE A 5 16.79 -18.70 32.82
CA ILE A 5 18.23 -18.91 32.84
C ILE A 5 18.86 -17.54 32.54
N HIS A 6 19.69 -17.01 33.45
CA HIS A 6 20.43 -15.75 33.27
C HIS A 6 21.96 -15.99 33.17
N THR A 7 22.60 -15.15 32.36
CA THR A 7 24.01 -14.78 32.15
C THR A 7 25.08 -15.82 31.74
N GLU A 8 24.79 -17.13 31.68
CA GLU A 8 25.66 -18.17 31.04
C GLU A 8 25.00 -18.81 29.77
N HIS A 9 24.20 -18.02 29.04
CA HIS A 9 23.17 -18.53 28.11
C HIS A 9 23.71 -19.44 26.99
N HIS A 10 24.79 -19.07 26.29
CA HIS A 10 25.26 -19.85 25.12
C HIS A 10 25.79 -21.23 25.50
N LYS A 11 26.46 -21.36 26.65
CA LYS A 11 26.97 -22.63 27.16
C LYS A 11 25.83 -23.51 27.68
N ALA A 12 24.87 -22.92 28.40
CA ALA A 12 23.70 -23.64 28.90
C ALA A 12 22.81 -24.16 27.75
N LEU A 13 22.61 -23.36 26.70
CA LEU A 13 21.88 -23.80 25.49
C LEU A 13 22.63 -24.87 24.73
N ALA A 14 23.94 -24.70 24.50
CA ALA A 14 24.74 -25.74 23.86
C ALA A 14 24.72 -27.04 24.67
N LYS A 15 24.73 -26.96 26.01
CA LYS A 15 24.58 -28.12 26.89
C LYS A 15 23.19 -28.75 26.79
N LEU A 16 22.13 -27.95 26.75
CA LEU A 16 20.74 -28.43 26.58
C LEU A 16 20.54 -29.11 25.22
N LEU A 17 21.16 -28.56 24.17
CA LEU A 17 21.17 -29.12 22.82
C LEU A 17 22.10 -30.34 22.69
N SER A 18 23.08 -30.51 23.59
CA SER A 18 23.95 -31.68 23.58
C SER A 18 23.26 -32.95 24.08
N THR A 19 22.17 -32.82 24.85
CA THR A 19 21.49 -33.92 25.55
C THR A 19 20.28 -34.54 24.80
N GLY A 20 20.06 -34.21 23.52
CA GLY A 20 18.99 -34.83 22.71
C GLY A 20 18.94 -34.28 21.28
N GLU A 21 18.08 -34.87 20.45
CA GLU A 21 17.79 -34.39 19.09
C GLU A 21 16.66 -33.36 19.15
N ARG A 22 17.00 -32.11 19.47
CA ARG A 22 16.03 -31.01 19.57
C ARG A 22 16.01 -30.14 18.32
N ARG A 23 14.82 -29.64 17.99
CA ARG A 23 14.61 -28.68 16.90
C ARG A 23 14.33 -27.30 17.49
N LEU A 24 15.29 -26.40 17.31
CA LEU A 24 15.33 -25.09 17.94
C LEU A 24 15.03 -23.98 16.94
N MET A 25 14.07 -23.11 17.23
CA MET A 25 13.81 -21.89 16.46
C MET A 25 14.26 -20.64 17.21
N LEU A 26 15.00 -19.77 16.52
CA LEU A 26 15.37 -18.45 17.04
C LEU A 26 14.27 -17.44 16.71
N PHE A 27 13.70 -16.75 17.69
CA PHE A 27 12.63 -15.79 17.49
C PHE A 27 13.01 -14.40 17.97
N GLY A 28 12.66 -13.38 17.18
CA GLY A 28 12.91 -11.99 17.52
C GLY A 28 13.02 -11.05 16.31
N PRO A 29 12.99 -9.72 16.55
CA PRO A 29 12.91 -8.72 15.49
C PRO A 29 14.14 -8.73 14.56
N PRO A 30 14.09 -8.04 13.40
CA PRO A 30 15.21 -7.96 12.48
C PRO A 30 16.41 -7.28 13.15
N GLY A 31 17.61 -7.85 13.00
CA GLY A 31 18.83 -7.29 13.59
C GLY A 31 19.03 -7.53 15.08
N ILE A 32 18.21 -8.40 15.71
CA ILE A 32 18.39 -8.80 17.11
C ILE A 32 19.54 -9.81 17.32
N GLY A 33 20.14 -10.31 16.23
CA GLY A 33 21.29 -11.22 16.29
C GLY A 33 20.97 -12.71 16.13
N LYS A 34 19.78 -13.08 15.61
CA LYS A 34 19.39 -14.49 15.37
C LYS A 34 20.44 -15.27 14.59
N THR A 35 20.77 -14.81 13.39
CA THR A 35 21.77 -15.43 12.50
C THR A 35 23.14 -15.61 13.16
N THR A 36 23.59 -14.61 13.91
CA THR A 36 24.86 -14.67 14.65
C THR A 36 24.82 -15.69 15.78
N LEU A 37 23.70 -15.76 16.50
CA LEU A 37 23.48 -16.76 17.55
C LEU A 37 23.43 -18.19 16.96
N ALA A 38 22.77 -18.38 15.81
CA ALA A 38 22.73 -19.66 15.10
C ALA A 38 24.14 -20.17 14.79
N ALA A 39 24.99 -19.32 14.20
CA ALA A 39 26.38 -19.67 13.90
C ALA A 39 27.20 -19.96 15.18
N SER A 40 27.02 -19.17 16.24
CA SER A 40 27.70 -19.40 17.52
C SER A 40 27.31 -20.72 18.18
N LEU A 41 26.03 -21.12 18.09
CA LEU A 41 25.56 -22.41 18.59
C LEU A 41 26.12 -23.56 17.76
N ALA A 42 26.12 -23.42 16.43
CA ALA A 42 26.65 -24.42 15.51
C ALA A 42 28.14 -24.69 15.73
N ASP A 43 28.97 -23.65 15.88
CA ASP A 43 30.40 -23.78 16.20
C ASP A 43 30.65 -24.56 17.50
N ARG A 44 29.86 -24.28 18.55
CA ARG A 44 30.00 -24.96 19.84
C ARG A 44 29.57 -26.43 19.79
N LEU A 45 28.48 -26.72 19.10
CA LEU A 45 27.97 -28.08 18.93
C LEU A 45 28.91 -28.93 18.05
N SER A 46 29.48 -28.33 17.00
CA SER A 46 30.47 -28.98 16.14
C SER A 46 31.74 -29.36 16.91
N LYS A 47 32.21 -28.51 17.85
CA LYS A 47 33.36 -28.80 18.72
C LYS A 47 33.16 -29.98 19.68
N VAL A 48 31.91 -30.36 19.97
CA VAL A 48 31.58 -31.55 20.76
C VAL A 48 31.20 -32.75 19.89
N GLY A 49 31.54 -32.72 18.60
CA GLY A 49 31.35 -33.83 17.66
C GLY A 49 29.91 -34.01 17.16
N ARG A 50 29.04 -32.99 17.30
CA ARG A 50 27.68 -33.03 16.78
C ARG A 50 27.63 -32.38 15.40
N GLU A 51 27.01 -33.07 14.45
CA GLU A 51 26.61 -32.46 13.19
C GLU A 51 25.43 -31.51 13.42
N VAL A 52 25.46 -30.34 12.78
CA VAL A 52 24.45 -29.30 12.99
C VAL A 52 23.91 -28.84 11.66
N HIS A 53 22.61 -29.02 11.48
CA HIS A 53 21.86 -28.49 10.35
C HIS A 53 21.14 -27.20 10.73
N CYS A 54 21.00 -26.30 9.76
CA CYS A 54 20.26 -25.07 9.91
C CYS A 54 19.32 -24.85 8.73
N LEU A 55 18.11 -24.37 9.01
CA LEU A 55 17.20 -23.78 8.04
C LEU A 55 17.29 -22.26 8.12
N ALA A 56 17.95 -21.64 7.14
CA ALA A 56 17.87 -20.21 6.93
C ALA A 56 16.58 -19.90 6.15
N ALA A 57 15.53 -19.56 6.89
CA ALA A 57 14.17 -19.36 6.38
C ALA A 57 13.81 -17.90 6.10
N ASP A 58 14.71 -16.94 6.34
CA ASP A 58 14.57 -15.56 5.87
C ASP A 58 14.96 -15.47 4.37
N PRO A 59 14.00 -15.31 3.45
CA PRO A 59 14.33 -15.28 2.02
C PRO A 59 14.90 -13.93 1.58
N GLY A 60 14.78 -12.87 2.39
CA GLY A 60 15.29 -11.55 2.05
C GLY A 60 16.76 -11.37 2.39
N MET A 61 17.20 -11.97 3.50
CA MET A 61 18.59 -11.89 3.97
C MET A 61 18.98 -13.19 4.69
N PRO A 62 19.13 -14.30 3.94
CA PRO A 62 19.46 -15.58 4.53
C PRO A 62 20.87 -15.59 5.11
N ALA A 63 21.09 -16.42 6.12
CA ALA A 63 22.41 -16.64 6.73
C ALA A 63 23.44 -17.22 5.75
N PHE A 64 22.97 -18.04 4.81
CA PHE A 64 23.75 -18.72 3.78
C PHE A 64 22.80 -19.14 2.65
N GLY A 65 23.37 -19.47 1.49
CA GLY A 65 22.60 -19.85 0.30
C GLY A 65 21.99 -18.66 -0.45
N PRO A 66 21.30 -18.92 -1.57
CA PRO A 66 20.70 -17.87 -2.39
C PRO A 66 19.55 -17.15 -1.66
N PRO A 67 19.43 -15.81 -1.82
CA PRO A 67 18.22 -15.09 -1.44
C PRO A 67 17.06 -15.47 -2.37
N GLY A 68 15.83 -15.29 -1.87
CA GLY A 68 14.62 -15.72 -2.56
C GLY A 68 14.28 -17.20 -2.35
N ALA A 69 14.90 -17.84 -1.36
CA ALA A 69 14.73 -19.25 -1.02
C ALA A 69 14.75 -19.49 0.49
N VAL A 70 14.25 -20.64 0.93
CA VAL A 70 14.56 -21.24 2.23
C VAL A 70 15.74 -22.19 2.01
N ASN A 71 16.80 -22.03 2.79
CA ASN A 71 18.06 -22.74 2.57
C ASN A 71 18.33 -23.73 3.71
N LEU A 72 18.69 -24.97 3.36
CA LEU A 72 19.16 -25.99 4.28
C LEU A 72 20.67 -26.14 4.15
N GLY A 73 21.38 -26.07 5.26
CA GLY A 73 22.83 -26.20 5.27
C GLY A 73 23.36 -26.87 6.53
N VAL A 74 24.58 -27.37 6.41
CA VAL A 74 25.32 -28.05 7.47
C VAL A 74 26.53 -27.22 7.89
N TRP A 75 26.83 -27.20 9.18
CA TRP A 75 28.00 -26.49 9.70
C TRP A 75 29.27 -27.32 9.49
N GLN A 76 30.23 -26.80 8.71
CA GLN A 76 31.50 -27.47 8.44
C GLN A 76 32.65 -26.45 8.43
N GLN A 77 33.75 -26.78 9.10
CA GLN A 77 34.98 -25.97 9.09
C GLN A 77 34.79 -24.49 9.48
N GLY A 78 33.81 -24.18 10.33
CA GLY A 78 33.55 -22.82 10.81
C GLY A 78 32.62 -21.98 9.94
N GLU A 79 31.98 -22.58 8.93
CA GLU A 79 31.00 -21.91 8.07
C GLU A 79 29.81 -22.81 7.71
N TRP A 80 28.73 -22.19 7.25
CA TRP A 80 27.58 -22.92 6.71
C TRP A 80 27.84 -23.38 5.27
N LYS A 81 27.70 -24.67 5.02
CA LYS A 81 27.70 -25.25 3.67
C LYS A 81 26.27 -25.52 3.24
N LEU A 82 25.86 -24.92 2.12
CA LEU A 82 24.55 -25.13 1.53
C LEU A 82 24.44 -26.58 1.03
N GLU A 83 23.44 -27.32 1.49
CA GLU A 83 23.15 -28.67 1.01
C GLU A 83 22.05 -28.63 -0.06
N THR A 84 20.97 -27.92 0.23
CA THR A 84 19.83 -27.77 -0.67
C THR A 84 18.99 -26.54 -0.31
N TYR A 85 18.01 -26.21 -1.14
CA TYR A 85 17.14 -25.06 -0.95
C TYR A 85 15.76 -25.30 -1.57
N GLN A 86 14.78 -24.53 -1.13
CA GLN A 86 13.47 -24.42 -1.77
C GLN A 86 13.23 -22.99 -2.20
N ALA A 87 13.10 -22.80 -3.51
CA ALA A 87 12.88 -21.53 -4.15
C ALA A 87 11.51 -20.95 -3.81
N LEU A 88 11.51 -19.71 -3.34
CA LEU A 88 10.31 -18.91 -3.21
C LEU A 88 10.17 -17.90 -4.35
N CYS A 89 11.30 -17.50 -4.97
CA CYS A 89 11.38 -16.39 -5.92
C CYS A 89 10.80 -15.08 -5.36
N SER A 90 10.86 -14.91 -4.03
CA SER A 90 10.36 -13.73 -3.32
C SER A 90 11.29 -13.40 -2.16
N LEU A 91 11.52 -12.11 -1.92
CA LEU A 91 12.32 -11.61 -0.80
C LEU A 91 11.45 -11.17 0.39
N ASP A 92 10.13 -11.33 0.29
CA ASP A 92 9.14 -10.87 1.27
C ASP A 92 8.44 -12.06 1.93
N ALA A 93 8.93 -12.42 3.11
CA ALA A 93 8.38 -13.51 3.92
C ALA A 93 6.92 -13.29 4.32
N ALA A 94 6.47 -12.04 4.45
CA ALA A 94 5.09 -11.73 4.85
C ALA A 94 4.11 -11.87 3.69
N ARG A 95 4.58 -11.75 2.43
CA ARG A 95 3.73 -11.83 1.23
C ARG A 95 3.43 -13.26 0.78
N PHE A 96 4.42 -14.15 0.87
CA PHE A 96 4.29 -15.55 0.43
C PHE A 96 4.46 -16.52 1.61
N ARG A 97 3.64 -16.34 2.65
CA ARG A 97 3.72 -17.11 3.90
C ARG A 97 3.50 -18.61 3.68
N LEU A 98 2.43 -18.99 3.01
CA LEU A 98 2.12 -20.40 2.76
C LEU A 98 3.25 -21.12 1.99
N PRO A 99 3.77 -20.58 0.87
CA PRO A 99 4.95 -21.15 0.21
C PRO A 99 6.20 -21.24 1.10
N LEU A 100 6.44 -20.24 1.95
CA LEU A 100 7.56 -20.25 2.88
C LEU A 100 7.41 -21.37 3.93
N ILE A 101 6.23 -21.48 4.54
CA ILE A 101 5.90 -22.52 5.53
C ILE A 101 6.02 -23.92 4.90
N GLU A 102 5.52 -24.09 3.67
CA GLU A 102 5.64 -25.34 2.93
C GLU A 102 7.11 -25.71 2.65
N ALA A 103 7.91 -24.73 2.21
CA ALA A 103 9.34 -24.90 1.98
C ALA A 103 10.09 -25.32 3.25
N VAL A 104 9.81 -24.64 4.37
CA VAL A 104 10.35 -25.00 5.70
C VAL A 104 9.98 -26.43 6.07
N GLY A 105 8.71 -26.81 5.98
CA GLY A 105 8.26 -28.15 6.36
C GLY A 105 8.78 -29.26 5.44
N ARG A 106 8.96 -28.99 4.13
CA ARG A 106 9.60 -29.92 3.19
C ARG A 106 11.05 -30.17 3.58
N LEU A 107 11.85 -29.13 3.79
CA LEU A 107 13.26 -29.27 4.15
C LEU A 107 13.45 -29.88 5.54
N ALA A 108 12.64 -29.48 6.53
CA ALA A 108 12.70 -30.06 7.87
C ALA A 108 12.38 -31.56 7.88
N ARG A 109 11.45 -32.04 7.03
CA ARG A 109 11.13 -33.47 6.92
C ARG A 109 12.25 -34.32 6.31
N GLN A 110 13.11 -33.74 5.47
CA GLN A 110 14.25 -34.46 4.89
C GLN A 110 15.25 -34.92 5.95
N LEU A 111 15.32 -34.20 7.08
CA LEU A 111 16.24 -34.50 8.18
C LEU A 111 15.71 -35.53 9.20
N GLY A 112 14.52 -36.10 9.02
CA GLY A 112 13.98 -37.09 9.97
C GLY A 112 13.72 -36.49 11.35
N GLN A 113 14.25 -37.04 12.44
CA GLN A 113 14.16 -36.45 13.79
C GLN A 113 15.43 -35.71 14.23
N SER A 114 16.39 -35.51 13.33
CA SER A 114 17.69 -34.92 13.65
C SER A 114 17.60 -33.51 14.23
N ALA A 115 18.62 -33.13 14.99
CA ALA A 115 18.78 -31.80 15.53
C ALA A 115 18.83 -30.74 14.40
N LEU A 116 18.08 -29.66 14.58
CA LEU A 116 17.91 -28.62 13.56
C LEU A 116 17.80 -27.25 14.21
N LEU A 117 18.58 -26.29 13.70
CA LEU A 117 18.42 -24.88 14.00
C LEU A 117 17.53 -24.23 12.94
N ILE A 118 16.59 -23.38 13.35
CA ILE A 118 15.77 -22.59 12.42
C ILE A 118 16.06 -21.11 12.68
N ASP A 119 16.52 -20.42 11.64
CA ASP A 119 16.67 -18.96 11.58
C ASP A 119 15.53 -18.38 10.72
N PRO A 120 14.38 -18.03 11.34
CA PRO A 120 13.20 -17.56 10.64
C PRO A 120 13.31 -16.07 10.26
N PRO A 121 12.41 -15.58 9.39
CA PRO A 121 12.26 -14.16 9.11
C PRO A 121 12.05 -13.33 10.38
N GLY A 122 12.57 -12.11 10.43
CA GLY A 122 12.37 -11.18 11.55
C GLY A 122 10.96 -10.58 11.67
N VAL A 123 9.91 -11.26 11.23
CA VAL A 123 8.53 -10.75 11.25
C VAL A 123 7.89 -11.11 12.59
N VAL A 124 7.76 -10.13 13.48
CA VAL A 124 7.32 -10.33 14.88
C VAL A 124 6.09 -9.50 15.26
N ARG A 125 5.34 -8.99 14.28
CA ARG A 125 4.14 -8.15 14.48
C ARG A 125 3.06 -8.47 13.45
N GLY A 126 1.81 -8.19 13.83
CA GLY A 126 0.65 -8.33 12.97
C GLY A 126 0.33 -9.78 12.57
N VAL A 127 -0.67 -9.93 11.70
CA VAL A 127 -1.16 -11.24 11.23
C VAL A 127 -0.04 -12.07 10.60
N ALA A 128 0.84 -11.44 9.81
CA ALA A 128 1.95 -12.15 9.19
C ALA A 128 2.94 -12.75 10.20
N GLY A 129 3.26 -12.01 11.28
CA GLY A 129 4.13 -12.52 12.34
C GLY A 129 3.46 -13.64 13.13
N SER A 130 2.18 -13.48 13.48
CA SER A 130 1.37 -14.47 14.18
C SER A 130 1.30 -15.80 13.42
N GLU A 131 0.95 -15.74 12.12
CA GLU A 131 0.88 -16.92 11.25
C GLU A 131 2.25 -17.59 11.04
N LEU A 132 3.31 -16.81 10.81
CA LEU A 132 4.65 -17.36 10.60
C LEU A 132 5.19 -18.04 11.86
N LEU A 133 5.01 -17.45 13.04
CA LEU A 133 5.46 -18.02 14.30
C LEU A 133 4.84 -19.40 14.54
N THR A 134 3.50 -19.47 14.53
CA THR A 134 2.78 -20.71 14.83
C THR A 134 2.99 -21.76 13.75
N SER A 135 2.98 -21.36 12.49
CA SER A 135 3.08 -22.29 11.37
C SER A 135 4.48 -22.82 11.13
N ILE A 136 5.53 -22.03 11.34
CA ILE A 136 6.93 -22.52 11.24
C ILE A 136 7.20 -23.51 12.36
N VAL A 137 6.74 -23.22 13.59
CA VAL A 137 6.88 -24.13 14.74
C VAL A 137 6.24 -25.48 14.43
N ALA A 138 5.01 -25.47 13.91
CA ALA A 138 4.31 -26.69 13.52
C ALA A 138 4.99 -27.41 12.33
N ALA A 139 5.31 -26.69 11.25
CA ALA A 139 5.83 -27.28 10.01
C ALA A 139 7.24 -27.86 10.16
N ALA A 140 8.09 -27.21 10.96
CA ALA A 140 9.43 -27.70 11.25
C ALA A 140 9.47 -28.62 12.49
N GLY A 141 8.34 -28.88 13.17
CA GLY A 141 8.32 -29.69 14.39
C GLY A 141 9.25 -29.14 15.48
N VAL A 142 9.19 -27.83 15.69
CA VAL A 142 10.04 -27.13 16.68
C VAL A 142 9.56 -27.47 18.09
N ASP A 143 10.49 -27.93 18.93
CA ASP A 143 10.23 -28.25 20.33
C ASP A 143 10.78 -27.20 21.30
N LEU A 144 11.64 -26.29 20.82
CA LEU A 144 12.25 -25.24 21.61
C LEU A 144 12.30 -23.91 20.83
N VAL A 145 11.65 -22.89 21.37
CA VAL A 145 11.69 -21.52 20.85
C VAL A 145 12.55 -20.65 21.76
N VAL A 146 13.60 -20.09 21.18
CA VAL A 146 14.52 -19.17 21.84
C VAL A 146 14.16 -17.75 21.45
N VAL A 147 13.62 -16.98 22.39
CA VAL A 147 13.18 -15.60 22.17
C VAL A 147 14.29 -14.64 22.58
N LEU A 148 14.85 -13.92 21.59
CA LEU A 148 15.85 -12.89 21.83
C LEU A 148 15.17 -11.56 22.19
N VAL A 149 15.52 -11.03 23.35
CA VAL A 149 14.99 -9.78 23.91
C VAL A 149 16.11 -8.77 24.14
N ARG A 150 15.81 -7.46 24.05
CA ARG A 150 16.76 -6.42 24.48
C ARG A 150 16.81 -6.33 26.01
N GLU A 151 17.91 -5.79 26.53
CA GLU A 151 18.03 -5.44 27.95
C GLU A 151 16.83 -4.60 28.40
N GLY A 152 16.24 -4.95 29.55
CA GLY A 152 15.07 -4.26 30.10
C GLY A 152 13.73 -4.52 29.40
N GLN A 153 13.70 -5.32 28.32
CA GLN A 153 12.45 -5.61 27.61
C GLN A 153 11.56 -6.59 28.39
N GLN A 154 10.45 -6.06 28.94
CA GLN A 154 9.51 -6.84 29.74
C GLN A 154 8.55 -7.67 28.85
N THR A 155 7.95 -7.03 27.84
CA THR A 155 6.94 -7.64 26.95
C THR A 155 7.57 -8.37 25.77
N LEU A 156 7.05 -9.56 25.47
CA LEU A 156 7.45 -10.34 24.31
C LEU A 156 6.59 -9.97 23.10
N PRO A 157 7.16 -9.88 21.89
CA PRO A 157 6.34 -9.79 20.69
C PRO A 157 5.54 -11.08 20.51
N LEU A 158 4.27 -10.95 20.11
CA LEU A 158 3.35 -12.09 19.92
C LEU A 158 3.27 -12.99 21.18
N GLN A 159 3.17 -12.37 22.35
CA GLN A 159 3.21 -13.07 23.63
C GLN A 159 2.12 -14.14 23.74
N GLN A 160 0.90 -13.84 23.30
CA GLN A 160 -0.21 -14.80 23.35
C GLN A 160 0.05 -16.00 22.43
N GLU A 161 0.55 -15.75 21.22
CA GLU A 161 0.91 -16.83 20.31
C GLU A 161 2.04 -17.68 20.83
N LEU A 162 3.07 -17.07 21.42
CA LEU A 162 4.16 -17.78 22.09
C LEU A 162 3.60 -18.66 23.21
N GLU A 163 2.80 -18.11 24.11
CA GLU A 163 2.19 -18.87 25.22
C GLU A 163 1.28 -20.02 24.76
N ALA A 164 0.70 -19.92 23.55
CA ALA A 164 -0.12 -20.96 22.96
C ALA A 164 0.68 -22.05 22.21
N LEU A 165 1.99 -21.91 22.05
CA LEU A 165 2.82 -22.91 21.37
C LEU A 165 2.94 -24.19 22.21
N GLY A 166 2.90 -25.34 21.54
CA GLY A 166 3.26 -26.64 22.13
C GLY A 166 4.78 -26.86 22.26
N ALA A 167 5.57 -25.80 22.42
CA ALA A 167 7.04 -25.83 22.45
C ALA A 167 7.60 -25.17 23.71
N ASP A 168 8.76 -25.62 24.18
CA ASP A 168 9.48 -24.99 25.28
C ASP A 168 9.91 -23.57 24.89
N ILE A 169 9.76 -22.59 25.78
CA ILE A 169 10.14 -21.20 25.51
C ILE A 169 11.26 -20.76 26.43
N VAL A 170 12.38 -20.33 25.85
CA VAL A 170 13.53 -19.79 26.57
C VAL A 170 13.79 -18.36 26.12
N ARG A 171 13.94 -17.45 27.10
CA ARG A 171 14.29 -16.05 26.85
C ARG A 171 15.79 -15.87 26.95
N ILE A 172 16.38 -15.15 26.01
CA ILE A 172 17.80 -14.78 26.03
C ILE A 172 17.95 -13.30 25.74
N GLU A 173 18.87 -12.68 26.45
CA GLU A 173 19.27 -11.31 26.17
C GLU A 173 20.14 -11.23 24.92
N ALA A 174 19.71 -10.38 23.98
CA ALA A 174 20.42 -10.12 22.74
C ALA A 174 21.72 -9.36 23.00
N SER A 175 22.73 -9.62 22.17
CA SER A 175 24.00 -8.88 22.25
C SER A 175 23.76 -7.36 22.13
N PRO A 176 24.43 -6.52 22.95
CA PRO A 176 24.36 -5.06 22.83
C PRO A 176 24.93 -4.56 21.49
N LEU A 177 25.76 -5.37 20.82
CA LEU A 177 26.30 -5.07 19.48
C LEU A 177 25.30 -5.35 18.36
N ALA A 178 24.21 -6.07 18.61
CA ALA A 178 23.24 -6.41 17.59
C ALA A 178 22.52 -5.15 17.10
N ARG A 179 22.56 -4.88 15.79
CA ARG A 179 21.93 -3.71 15.17
C ARG A 179 21.16 -4.13 13.93
N ARG A 180 20.09 -3.40 13.62
CA ARG A 180 19.33 -3.60 12.40
C ARG A 180 20.09 -3.00 11.21
N PRO A 181 20.49 -3.80 10.20
CA PRO A 181 21.12 -3.24 9.02
C PRO A 181 20.15 -2.35 8.24
N GLY A 182 20.65 -1.21 7.76
CA GLY A 182 19.89 -0.28 6.93
C GLY A 182 19.43 -0.92 5.62
N LYS A 183 18.35 -0.39 5.01
CA LYS A 183 17.75 -0.95 3.79
C LYS A 183 18.79 -1.17 2.68
N ASN A 184 19.58 -0.14 2.34
CA ASN A 184 20.60 -0.22 1.28
C ASN A 184 21.67 -1.28 1.55
N SER A 185 22.09 -1.43 2.81
CA SER A 185 23.05 -2.48 3.20
C SER A 185 22.47 -3.87 2.98
N ARG A 186 21.19 -4.08 3.33
CA ARG A 186 20.49 -5.35 3.06
C ARG A 186 20.30 -5.64 1.58
N ASP A 187 19.99 -4.63 0.78
CA ASP A 187 19.81 -4.77 -0.66
C ASP A 187 21.16 -5.10 -1.33
N ARG A 188 22.25 -4.45 -0.92
CA ARG A 188 23.61 -4.78 -1.40
C ARG A 188 24.04 -6.18 -0.99
N GLU A 189 23.85 -6.56 0.28
CA GLU A 189 24.30 -7.86 0.77
C GLU A 189 23.56 -9.01 0.10
N ARG A 190 22.23 -8.92 -0.04
CA ARG A 190 21.49 -9.95 -0.77
C ARG A 190 21.86 -9.97 -2.26
N THR A 191 22.13 -8.82 -2.87
CA THR A 191 22.59 -8.76 -4.27
C THR A 191 23.93 -9.48 -4.40
N ARG A 192 24.87 -9.25 -3.47
CA ARG A 192 26.15 -9.95 -3.40
C ARG A 192 25.97 -11.48 -3.28
N LEU A 193 25.07 -11.94 -2.42
CA LEU A 193 24.78 -13.38 -2.28
C LEU A 193 24.21 -13.98 -3.58
N TRP A 194 23.30 -13.24 -4.24
CA TRP A 194 22.69 -13.66 -5.50
C TRP A 194 23.71 -13.70 -6.65
N ASP A 195 24.55 -12.68 -6.76
CA ASP A 195 25.62 -12.61 -7.76
C ASP A 195 26.66 -13.71 -7.53
N SER A 196 27.00 -14.00 -6.26
CA SER A 196 27.87 -15.12 -5.90
C SER A 196 27.28 -16.47 -6.30
N TYR A 197 25.97 -16.66 -6.11
CA TYR A 197 25.27 -17.87 -6.53
C TYR A 197 25.29 -18.04 -8.07
N LEU A 198 25.20 -16.93 -8.82
CA LEU A 198 25.22 -16.92 -10.28
C LEU A 198 26.62 -16.73 -10.90
N ALA A 199 27.71 -16.76 -10.11
CA ALA A 199 29.04 -16.41 -10.59
C ALA A 199 29.51 -17.26 -11.78
N ASN A 200 29.18 -18.56 -11.77
CA ASN A 200 29.50 -19.52 -12.84
C ASN A 200 28.28 -19.85 -13.72
N ALA A 201 27.29 -18.95 -13.78
CA ALA A 201 26.07 -19.18 -14.53
C ALA A 201 26.29 -19.03 -16.05
N THR A 202 25.54 -19.83 -16.80
CA THR A 202 25.49 -19.79 -18.26
C THR A 202 24.13 -19.24 -18.71
N VAL A 203 24.10 -18.65 -19.91
CA VAL A 203 22.85 -18.19 -20.52
C VAL A 203 22.20 -19.35 -21.25
N ARG A 204 20.91 -19.57 -20.99
CA ARG A 204 20.10 -20.60 -21.63
C ARG A 204 18.81 -20.01 -22.15
N GLU A 205 18.37 -20.50 -23.30
CA GLU A 205 17.06 -20.14 -23.85
C GLU A 205 16.00 -21.17 -23.48
N VAL A 206 14.85 -20.68 -23.04
CA VAL A 206 13.71 -21.50 -22.65
C VAL A 206 12.45 -20.97 -23.33
N ALA A 207 11.87 -21.79 -24.21
CA ALA A 207 10.60 -21.50 -24.82
C ALA A 207 9.46 -21.58 -23.78
N LEU A 208 8.69 -20.50 -23.62
CA LEU A 208 7.57 -20.43 -22.69
C LEU A 208 6.49 -21.49 -22.96
N ALA A 209 6.38 -21.98 -24.20
CA ALA A 209 5.46 -23.05 -24.58
C ALA A 209 5.83 -24.42 -23.98
N ARG A 210 7.08 -24.60 -23.53
CA ARG A 210 7.59 -25.87 -22.98
C ARG A 210 7.52 -25.93 -21.45
N VAL A 211 7.02 -24.88 -20.80
CA VAL A 211 6.99 -24.76 -19.34
C VAL A 211 5.60 -24.36 -18.83
N ASN A 212 5.15 -25.07 -17.81
CA ASN A 212 4.02 -24.75 -16.96
C ASN A 212 4.46 -23.70 -15.95
N ARG A 213 3.89 -22.49 -16.07
CA ARG A 213 4.25 -21.33 -15.26
C ARG A 213 3.46 -21.32 -13.95
N LEU A 214 4.18 -21.13 -12.85
CA LEU A 214 3.65 -20.94 -11.50
C LEU A 214 4.02 -19.53 -11.01
N GLY A 215 3.16 -18.92 -10.18
CA GLY A 215 3.37 -17.59 -9.62
C GLY A 215 2.86 -16.44 -10.50
N THR A 216 3.47 -15.26 -10.37
CA THR A 216 2.95 -13.98 -10.88
C THR A 216 4.03 -13.16 -11.58
N PRO A 217 4.15 -13.33 -12.89
CA PRO A 217 4.31 -12.18 -13.76
C PRO A 217 3.08 -12.01 -14.69
N PRO A 218 2.70 -10.77 -15.02
CA PRO A 218 1.61 -10.47 -15.94
C PRO A 218 1.85 -11.14 -17.31
N ARG A 219 0.77 -11.61 -17.94
CA ARG A 219 0.81 -12.06 -19.34
C ARG A 219 0.93 -10.83 -20.24
N LYS A 220 2.04 -10.74 -21.00
CA LYS A 220 2.28 -9.85 -22.17
C LYS A 220 3.00 -8.49 -21.97
N ALA A 221 3.95 -8.38 -21.05
CA ALA A 221 4.89 -7.26 -20.99
C ALA A 221 6.33 -7.81 -20.88
N PRO A 222 7.15 -7.82 -21.95
CA PRO A 222 8.55 -8.30 -21.90
C PRO A 222 9.35 -7.67 -20.74
N GLU A 223 9.12 -6.38 -20.48
CA GLU A 223 9.71 -5.61 -19.39
C GLU A 223 9.34 -6.10 -17.99
N ALA A 224 8.23 -6.83 -17.84
CA ALA A 224 7.81 -7.40 -16.57
C ALA A 224 8.52 -8.72 -16.23
N TRP A 225 9.28 -9.30 -17.16
CA TRP A 225 10.03 -10.55 -16.98
C TRP A 225 11.49 -10.29 -16.63
N THR A 226 12.12 -9.34 -17.31
CA THR A 226 13.55 -9.03 -17.13
C THR A 226 13.88 -8.69 -15.68
N GLY A 227 14.98 -9.24 -15.20
CA GLY A 227 15.48 -9.12 -13.83
C GLY A 227 14.83 -10.07 -12.83
N LYS A 228 13.72 -10.74 -13.15
CA LYS A 228 13.02 -11.59 -12.17
C LYS A 228 13.82 -12.86 -11.85
N GLN A 229 13.78 -13.25 -10.58
CA GLN A 229 14.19 -14.60 -10.19
C GLN A 229 13.21 -15.62 -10.77
N VAL A 230 13.77 -16.71 -11.27
CA VAL A 230 13.06 -17.86 -11.79
C VAL A 230 13.57 -19.12 -11.08
N ALA A 231 12.69 -20.09 -10.86
CA ALA A 231 13.08 -21.41 -10.40
C ALA A 231 12.41 -22.50 -11.24
N PHE A 232 13.10 -23.63 -11.39
CA PHE A 232 12.53 -24.83 -11.98
C PHE A 232 12.26 -25.86 -10.88
N LEU A 233 11.11 -26.52 -10.98
CA LEU A 233 10.62 -27.45 -9.96
C LEU A 233 10.34 -28.84 -10.55
N ILE A 234 10.58 -29.90 -9.77
CA ILE A 234 10.07 -31.26 -10.04
C ILE A 234 9.29 -31.68 -8.81
N ASP A 235 7.99 -31.98 -8.97
CA ASP A 235 7.08 -32.32 -7.86
C ASP A 235 7.10 -31.30 -6.70
N GLY A 236 7.22 -30.01 -7.08
CA GLY A 236 7.35 -28.89 -6.14
C GLY A 236 8.69 -28.79 -5.42
N THR A 237 9.66 -29.65 -5.73
CA THR A 237 11.04 -29.56 -5.24
C THR A 237 11.86 -28.71 -6.19
N SER A 238 12.57 -27.72 -5.64
CA SER A 238 13.43 -26.85 -6.44
C SER A 238 14.66 -27.58 -6.96
N ILE A 239 14.84 -27.56 -8.28
CA ILE A 239 16.02 -28.16 -8.93
C ILE A 239 17.02 -27.12 -9.38
N SER A 240 16.58 -25.91 -9.71
CA SER A 240 17.45 -24.81 -10.13
C SER A 240 16.79 -23.45 -9.90
N MET A 241 17.62 -22.44 -9.65
CA MET A 241 17.23 -21.03 -9.60
C MET A 241 18.10 -20.21 -10.53
N GLY A 242 17.55 -19.15 -11.08
CA GLY A 242 18.24 -18.25 -12.00
C GLY A 242 17.58 -16.90 -12.11
N GLU A 243 18.09 -16.12 -13.05
CA GLU A 243 17.62 -14.77 -13.34
C GLU A 243 17.19 -14.68 -14.80
N ILE A 244 16.02 -14.10 -15.06
CA ILE A 244 15.58 -13.78 -16.41
C ILE A 244 16.34 -12.52 -16.86
N ILE A 245 17.20 -12.64 -17.86
CA ILE A 245 18.00 -11.50 -18.37
C ILE A 245 17.38 -10.86 -19.62
N GLY A 246 16.42 -11.53 -20.26
CA GLY A 246 15.71 -10.99 -21.41
C GLY A 246 14.59 -11.90 -21.90
N MET A 247 13.78 -11.37 -22.82
CA MET A 247 12.73 -12.12 -23.51
C MET A 247 12.72 -11.73 -24.99
N GLN A 248 12.75 -12.72 -25.88
CA GLN A 248 12.61 -12.54 -27.33
C GLN A 248 11.40 -13.34 -27.81
N GLY A 249 10.35 -12.65 -28.25
CA GLY A 249 9.10 -13.28 -28.65
C GLY A 249 8.50 -14.13 -27.51
N ASN A 250 8.48 -15.45 -27.68
CA ASN A 250 7.98 -16.41 -26.68
C ASN A 250 9.12 -17.24 -26.02
N SER A 251 10.36 -16.78 -26.12
CA SER A 251 11.55 -17.40 -25.54
C SER A 251 12.14 -16.49 -24.45
N LEU A 252 12.47 -17.07 -23.29
CA LEU A 252 13.18 -16.39 -22.21
C LEU A 252 14.67 -16.69 -22.30
N GLN A 253 15.49 -15.66 -22.11
CA GLN A 253 16.91 -15.79 -21.85
C GLN A 253 17.13 -15.80 -20.35
N LEU A 254 17.64 -16.92 -19.83
CA LEU A 254 17.83 -17.16 -18.42
C LEU A 254 19.31 -17.30 -18.10
N ARG A 255 19.78 -16.67 -17.04
CA ARG A 255 21.08 -16.92 -16.44
C ARG A 255 20.90 -17.95 -15.32
N LEU A 256 21.46 -19.15 -15.49
CA LEU A 256 21.32 -20.29 -14.59
C LEU A 256 22.70 -20.89 -14.27
N PRO A 257 22.95 -21.40 -13.04
CA PRO A 257 24.20 -22.11 -12.74
C PRO A 257 24.48 -23.24 -13.74
N ALA A 258 25.75 -23.50 -14.03
CA ALA A 258 26.16 -24.55 -14.97
C ALA A 258 25.61 -25.93 -14.56
N GLU A 259 25.35 -26.79 -15.55
CA GLU A 259 24.89 -28.19 -15.36
C GLU A 259 23.50 -28.41 -14.75
N GLN A 260 22.74 -27.34 -14.50
CA GLN A 260 21.41 -27.43 -13.90
C GLN A 260 20.35 -27.96 -14.90
N ARG A 261 19.54 -28.91 -14.44
CA ARG A 261 18.40 -29.45 -15.21
C ARG A 261 17.28 -28.41 -15.31
N LEU A 262 16.60 -28.42 -16.45
CA LEU A 262 15.34 -27.70 -16.64
C LEU A 262 14.19 -28.68 -16.48
N SER A 263 13.10 -28.24 -15.89
CA SER A 263 11.86 -29.01 -15.82
C SER A 263 10.74 -28.30 -16.58
N SER A 264 9.62 -29.00 -16.76
CA SER A 264 8.41 -28.42 -17.31
C SER A 264 7.67 -27.53 -16.31
N GLN A 265 8.12 -27.36 -15.05
CA GLN A 265 7.48 -26.46 -14.08
C GLN A 265 8.41 -25.30 -13.75
N MET A 266 7.95 -24.07 -13.99
CA MET A 266 8.75 -22.86 -13.80
C MET A 266 8.02 -21.90 -12.87
N LEU A 267 8.64 -21.55 -11.75
CA LEU A 267 8.15 -20.58 -10.76
C LEU A 267 8.78 -19.21 -11.02
N VAL A 268 7.95 -18.18 -11.08
CA VAL A 268 8.37 -16.78 -11.11
C VAL A 268 7.46 -15.97 -10.19
N ARG A 269 8.03 -15.18 -9.28
CA ARG A 269 7.27 -14.29 -8.39
C ARG A 269 7.82 -12.88 -8.42
N ASP A 270 8.02 -12.26 -7.26
CA ASP A 270 8.26 -10.83 -7.14
C ASP A 270 9.70 -10.46 -6.81
N ALA A 271 10.62 -11.39 -6.54
CA ALA A 271 12.03 -11.04 -6.48
C ALA A 271 12.54 -10.63 -7.87
N VAL A 272 13.15 -9.44 -7.96
CA VAL A 272 13.58 -8.83 -9.21
C VAL A 272 14.85 -8.01 -9.01
N ARG A 273 15.75 -8.05 -9.99
CA ARG A 273 16.82 -7.07 -10.13
C ARG A 273 16.25 -5.80 -10.75
N ASP A 274 16.31 -4.69 -10.02
CA ASP A 274 15.83 -3.42 -10.53
C ASP A 274 16.84 -2.72 -11.46
N ALA A 275 16.48 -1.55 -11.96
CA ALA A 275 17.33 -0.77 -12.86
C ALA A 275 18.65 -0.28 -12.22
N SER A 276 18.75 -0.28 -10.88
CA SER A 276 20.00 0.04 -10.18
C SER A 276 20.94 -1.16 -10.06
N GLY A 277 20.52 -2.33 -10.55
CA GLY A 277 21.25 -3.57 -10.46
C GLY A 277 21.09 -4.29 -9.12
N LEU A 278 20.27 -3.77 -8.20
CA LEU A 278 20.03 -4.36 -6.89
C LEU A 278 18.87 -5.36 -6.95
N LEU A 279 19.03 -6.47 -6.23
CA LEU A 279 17.98 -7.46 -6.03
C LEU A 279 16.98 -6.95 -4.98
N VAL A 280 15.73 -6.75 -5.38
CA VAL A 280 14.66 -6.16 -4.58
C VAL A 280 13.33 -6.90 -4.76
N THR A 281 12.34 -6.57 -3.92
CA THR A 281 10.97 -7.05 -4.12
C THR A 281 10.25 -6.14 -5.11
N SER A 282 9.77 -6.70 -6.21
CA SER A 282 9.01 -5.99 -7.24
C SER A 282 7.73 -5.40 -6.63
N LYS A 283 7.41 -4.18 -7.07
CA LYS A 283 6.15 -3.53 -6.75
C LYS A 283 5.00 -4.42 -7.26
N ARG A 284 3.90 -4.50 -6.50
CA ARG A 284 2.73 -5.31 -6.88
C ARG A 284 2.26 -4.89 -8.28
N PHE A 285 2.10 -5.86 -9.19
CA PHE A 285 1.72 -5.58 -10.59
C PHE A 285 0.21 -5.28 -10.77
N ALA A 286 -0.53 -5.09 -9.69
CA ALA A 286 -1.94 -4.72 -9.76
C ALA A 286 -2.34 -3.94 -8.52
N GLU A 287 -1.78 -2.76 -8.34
CA GLU A 287 -2.32 -1.74 -7.45
C GLU A 287 -2.04 -0.41 -8.13
N SER A 288 -3.11 0.35 -8.38
CA SER A 288 -3.12 1.81 -8.51
C SER A 288 -1.76 2.48 -8.33
N VAL A 289 -1.29 3.17 -9.36
CA VAL A 289 -0.03 3.91 -9.23
C VAL A 289 -0.27 5.11 -8.31
N VAL A 290 0.19 5.02 -7.06
CA VAL A 290 0.44 6.23 -6.29
C VAL A 290 1.65 6.92 -6.94
N ARG A 291 1.43 8.11 -7.49
CA ARG A 291 2.46 8.96 -8.10
C ARG A 291 2.60 10.23 -7.26
N TYR A 292 3.79 10.80 -7.21
CA TYR A 292 4.06 12.08 -6.53
C TYR A 292 4.23 13.24 -7.51
N LEU A 293 3.79 13.02 -8.76
CA LEU A 293 3.83 14.00 -9.84
C LEU A 293 2.39 14.15 -10.37
N PRO A 294 1.69 15.25 -10.06
CA PRO A 294 0.44 15.55 -10.75
C PRO A 294 0.74 15.73 -12.25
N PRO A 295 -0.20 15.37 -13.15
CA PRO A 295 0.01 15.62 -14.56
C PRO A 295 0.20 17.13 -14.80
N SER A 296 1.12 17.48 -15.70
CA SER A 296 1.55 18.88 -15.96
C SER A 296 0.41 19.80 -16.36
N ASP A 297 -0.72 19.24 -16.78
CA ASP A 297 -1.92 19.97 -17.16
C ASP A 297 -2.73 20.46 -15.93
N LEU A 298 -2.47 19.93 -14.74
CA LEU A 298 -3.06 20.38 -13.46
C LEU A 298 -2.13 21.31 -12.69
N VAL A 299 -0.80 21.11 -12.81
CA VAL A 299 0.21 21.98 -12.20
C VAL A 299 1.25 22.34 -13.27
N PRO A 300 1.08 23.50 -13.95
CA PRO A 300 1.92 23.89 -15.08
C PRO A 300 3.42 24.00 -14.76
N ASP A 301 3.78 24.29 -13.50
CA ASP A 301 5.15 24.62 -13.08
C ASP A 301 5.67 23.70 -11.95
N TYR A 302 5.62 22.38 -12.18
CA TYR A 302 6.23 21.40 -11.28
C TYR A 302 7.75 21.29 -11.56
N PRO A 303 8.51 22.34 -11.20
CA PRO A 303 9.38 22.22 -10.03
C PRO A 303 9.51 23.49 -9.16
N GLN A 304 8.63 24.50 -9.27
CA GLN A 304 8.85 25.83 -8.66
C GLN A 304 8.00 26.21 -7.44
N LEU A 305 7.20 25.31 -6.86
CA LEU A 305 6.52 25.59 -5.58
C LEU A 305 7.01 24.61 -4.50
N GLN A 306 8.03 25.03 -3.76
CA GLN A 306 8.47 24.38 -2.52
C GLN A 306 7.46 24.57 -1.37
N GLU A 307 6.49 25.47 -1.51
CA GLU A 307 5.47 25.76 -0.49
C GLU A 307 4.42 24.63 -0.42
N GLY A 308 4.26 24.04 0.78
CA GLY A 308 3.26 22.99 1.07
C GLY A 308 3.75 21.54 0.94
N GLY A 309 4.99 21.31 0.50
CA GLY A 309 5.62 19.99 0.44
C GLY A 309 5.08 19.04 -0.63
N PHE A 310 5.21 17.73 -0.39
CA PHE A 310 4.85 16.69 -1.38
C PHE A 310 3.37 16.74 -1.76
N ARG A 311 3.05 16.49 -3.04
CA ARG A 311 1.67 16.41 -3.56
C ARG A 311 1.33 14.98 -4.01
N PRO A 312 0.88 14.11 -3.09
CA PRO A 312 0.46 12.76 -3.43
C PRO A 312 -0.69 12.77 -4.44
N MET A 313 -0.58 11.88 -5.43
CA MET A 313 -1.64 11.54 -6.36
C MET A 313 -1.91 10.05 -6.30
N VAL A 314 -3.19 9.69 -6.20
CA VAL A 314 -3.64 8.31 -6.40
C VAL A 314 -4.48 8.21 -7.66
N GLN A 315 -4.28 7.14 -8.43
CA GLN A 315 -5.07 6.85 -9.61
C GLN A 315 -5.75 5.49 -9.45
N THR A 316 -7.08 5.51 -9.52
CA THR A 316 -7.95 4.33 -9.58
C THR A 316 -8.46 4.14 -11.01
N GLY A 317 -9.20 3.06 -11.29
CA GLY A 317 -9.81 2.87 -12.60
C GLY A 317 -10.92 3.88 -12.92
N SER A 318 -11.54 4.47 -11.90
CA SER A 318 -12.69 5.37 -12.02
C SER A 318 -12.36 6.85 -11.79
N ALA A 319 -11.26 7.17 -11.13
CA ALA A 319 -10.88 8.54 -10.82
C ALA A 319 -9.38 8.70 -10.50
N SER A 320 -8.86 9.91 -10.66
CA SER A 320 -7.57 10.35 -10.14
C SER A 320 -7.79 11.38 -9.03
N ALA A 321 -7.14 11.23 -7.88
CA ALA A 321 -7.21 12.15 -6.74
C ALA A 321 -5.83 12.74 -6.45
N VAL A 322 -5.74 14.07 -6.31
CA VAL A 322 -4.50 14.82 -6.10
C VAL A 322 -4.66 15.77 -4.93
N LEU A 323 -3.73 15.74 -3.97
CA LEU A 323 -3.64 16.73 -2.91
C LEU A 323 -2.96 18.01 -3.44
N MET A 324 -3.75 19.04 -3.74
CA MET A 324 -3.32 20.16 -4.57
C MET A 324 -2.29 21.07 -3.91
N ASN A 325 -2.44 21.31 -2.60
CA ASN A 325 -1.57 22.20 -1.83
C ASN A 325 -0.44 21.44 -1.11
N GLY A 326 -0.36 20.13 -1.31
CA GLY A 326 0.64 19.27 -0.68
C GLY A 326 0.35 18.95 0.78
N VAL A 327 1.21 18.13 1.38
CA VAL A 327 0.98 17.55 2.71
C VAL A 327 1.12 18.53 3.88
N PHE A 328 1.76 19.68 3.69
CA PHE A 328 1.87 20.78 4.68
C PHE A 328 0.97 21.97 4.36
N GLY A 329 0.35 21.99 3.17
CA GLY A 329 -0.50 23.08 2.73
C GLY A 329 -1.94 22.93 3.21
N ASP A 330 -2.71 23.98 2.94
CA ASP A 330 -4.12 24.07 3.28
C ASP A 330 -4.93 22.95 2.59
N PRO A 331 -5.90 22.31 3.26
CA PRO A 331 -6.61 21.15 2.72
C PRO A 331 -7.34 21.42 1.40
N GLN A 332 -6.95 20.68 0.36
CA GLN A 332 -7.64 20.65 -0.92
C GLN A 332 -7.33 19.37 -1.68
N LEU A 333 -8.33 18.49 -1.83
CA LEU A 333 -8.25 17.30 -2.67
C LEU A 333 -9.01 17.52 -3.98
N HIS A 334 -8.30 17.46 -5.10
CA HIS A 334 -8.91 17.46 -6.42
C HIS A 334 -9.13 16.04 -6.93
N LEU A 335 -10.38 15.67 -7.18
CA LEU A 335 -10.76 14.37 -7.73
C LEU A 335 -11.30 14.54 -9.16
N ARG A 336 -10.58 14.01 -10.14
CA ARG A 336 -10.96 14.02 -11.55
C ARG A 336 -11.56 12.67 -11.94
N LEU A 337 -12.81 12.67 -12.40
CA LEU A 337 -13.47 11.44 -12.84
C LEU A 337 -12.84 10.94 -14.15
N ALA A 338 -12.59 9.63 -14.22
CA ALA A 338 -12.12 9.00 -15.44
C ALA A 338 -13.24 9.05 -16.49
N HIS A 339 -12.86 9.23 -17.76
CA HIS A 339 -13.80 9.19 -18.90
C HIS A 339 -14.89 10.27 -18.88
N GLN A 340 -14.80 11.26 -18.00
CA GLN A 340 -15.67 12.44 -17.95
C GLN A 340 -14.83 13.70 -17.84
N ARG A 341 -15.26 14.81 -18.46
CA ARG A 341 -14.64 16.13 -18.27
C ARG A 341 -15.19 16.80 -17.01
N ARG A 342 -15.11 16.08 -15.88
CA ARG A 342 -15.75 16.46 -14.62
C ARG A 342 -14.80 16.29 -13.45
N SER A 343 -14.82 17.28 -12.57
CA SER A 343 -13.99 17.34 -11.37
C SER A 343 -14.86 17.56 -10.13
N LEU A 344 -14.44 16.96 -9.02
CA LEU A 344 -14.94 17.19 -7.69
C LEU A 344 -13.81 17.81 -6.85
N LEU A 345 -14.15 18.70 -5.92
CA LEU A 345 -13.21 19.23 -4.94
C LEU A 345 -13.65 18.83 -3.53
N PHE A 346 -12.71 18.47 -2.68
CA PHE A 346 -12.91 18.34 -1.24
C PHE A 346 -12.07 19.41 -0.55
N ASP A 347 -12.74 20.29 0.17
CA ASP A 347 -12.25 21.57 0.66
C ASP A 347 -11.68 22.51 -0.41
N LEU A 348 -11.45 23.75 -0.01
CA LEU A 348 -11.02 24.87 -0.83
C LEU A 348 -9.91 25.67 -0.12
N GLY A 349 -8.84 25.00 0.32
CA GLY A 349 -7.67 25.67 0.88
C GLY A 349 -6.89 26.55 -0.11
N ASP A 350 -6.10 27.48 0.41
CA ASP A 350 -5.28 28.39 -0.40
C ASP A 350 -4.01 27.70 -0.92
N GLY A 351 -3.54 28.12 -2.11
CA GLY A 351 -2.29 27.61 -2.66
C GLY A 351 -2.30 27.42 -4.17
N ALA A 352 -2.10 26.17 -4.62
CA ALA A 352 -1.89 25.84 -6.02
C ALA A 352 -3.11 26.23 -6.86
N ARG A 353 -3.02 27.38 -7.54
CA ARG A 353 -4.12 27.88 -8.38
C ARG A 353 -4.39 26.90 -9.50
N LEU A 354 -5.46 26.12 -9.33
CA LEU A 354 -6.01 25.30 -10.39
C LEU A 354 -6.28 26.19 -11.61
N PRO A 355 -5.90 25.75 -12.82
CA PRO A 355 -6.20 26.51 -14.03
C PRO A 355 -7.70 26.81 -14.16
N GLY A 356 -8.09 27.98 -14.68
CA GLY A 356 -9.50 28.36 -14.80
C GLY A 356 -10.37 27.35 -15.55
N ARG A 357 -9.79 26.61 -16.51
CA ARG A 357 -10.45 25.50 -17.20
C ARG A 357 -10.92 24.37 -16.27
N VAL A 358 -10.20 24.13 -15.16
CA VAL A 358 -10.59 23.14 -14.15
C VAL A 358 -11.77 23.67 -13.36
N ALA A 359 -11.76 24.95 -12.97
CA ALA A 359 -12.88 25.57 -12.25
C ALA A 359 -14.21 25.44 -13.00
N HIS A 360 -14.21 25.47 -14.33
CA HIS A 360 -15.40 25.23 -15.17
C HIS A 360 -15.86 23.76 -15.14
N GLN A 361 -14.92 22.81 -15.02
CA GLN A 361 -15.21 21.37 -14.92
C GLN A 361 -15.62 20.93 -13.51
N VAL A 362 -15.42 21.77 -12.50
CA VAL A 362 -15.85 21.48 -11.13
C VAL A 362 -17.38 21.55 -11.06
N SER A 363 -18.01 20.41 -10.84
CA SER A 363 -19.46 20.31 -10.67
C SER A 363 -19.88 20.33 -9.21
N ASP A 364 -19.04 19.77 -8.34
CA ASP A 364 -19.35 19.54 -6.93
C ASP A 364 -18.14 19.87 -6.06
N VAL A 365 -18.42 20.52 -4.93
CA VAL A 365 -17.45 20.84 -3.90
C VAL A 365 -17.98 20.33 -2.56
N PHE A 366 -17.16 19.58 -1.84
CA PHE A 366 -17.47 18.99 -0.55
C PHE A 366 -16.61 19.67 0.52
N ILE A 367 -17.23 20.56 1.30
CA ILE A 367 -16.59 21.30 2.37
C ILE A 367 -16.72 20.50 3.66
N SER A 368 -15.60 20.18 4.29
CA SER A 368 -15.56 19.51 5.59
C SER A 368 -16.09 20.45 6.67
N HIS A 369 -15.57 21.68 6.69
CA HIS A 369 -15.99 22.79 7.54
C HIS A 369 -15.40 24.12 7.01
N SER A 370 -15.73 25.23 7.68
CA SER A 370 -15.48 26.58 7.16
C SER A 370 -14.46 27.38 7.96
N HIS A 371 -13.44 26.70 8.50
CA HIS A 371 -12.21 27.39 8.88
C HIS A 371 -11.55 28.01 7.65
N MET A 372 -10.74 29.05 7.87
CA MET A 372 -10.18 29.87 6.79
C MET A 372 -9.43 29.03 5.76
N ASP A 373 -8.57 28.12 6.23
CA ASP A 373 -7.73 27.22 5.42
C ASP A 373 -8.51 26.11 4.69
N HIS A 374 -9.82 25.99 4.91
CA HIS A 374 -10.69 25.06 4.17
C HIS A 374 -11.61 25.77 3.16
N ILE A 375 -11.75 27.09 3.24
CA ILE A 375 -12.76 27.83 2.46
C ILE A 375 -12.22 29.03 1.66
N CYS A 376 -11.03 29.54 1.98
CA CYS A 376 -10.45 30.74 1.38
C CYS A 376 -10.34 30.69 -0.16
N GLY A 377 -10.12 29.50 -0.73
CA GLY A 377 -10.09 29.24 -2.17
C GLY A 377 -11.44 29.43 -2.88
N PHE A 378 -12.54 29.63 -2.15
CA PHE A 378 -13.85 29.92 -2.74
C PHE A 378 -13.85 31.17 -3.63
N LEU A 379 -13.11 32.23 -3.25
CA LEU A 379 -13.02 33.44 -4.06
C LEU A 379 -12.38 33.20 -5.43
N TRP A 380 -11.41 32.28 -5.51
CA TRP A 380 -10.85 31.83 -6.78
C TRP A 380 -11.92 31.13 -7.62
N LEU A 381 -12.65 30.16 -7.04
CA LEU A 381 -13.70 29.42 -7.75
C LEU A 381 -14.79 30.36 -8.28
N LEU A 382 -15.25 31.28 -7.43
CA LEU A 382 -16.21 32.33 -7.75
C LEU A 382 -15.73 33.19 -8.93
N ARG A 383 -14.49 33.71 -8.87
CA ARG A 383 -13.93 34.56 -9.93
C ARG A 383 -13.75 33.80 -11.24
N SER A 384 -13.31 32.54 -11.18
CA SER A 384 -13.02 31.73 -12.36
C SER A 384 -14.28 31.28 -13.08
N ARG A 385 -15.42 31.14 -12.41
CA ARG A 385 -16.70 30.71 -12.99
C ARG A 385 -17.57 31.85 -13.54
N ILE A 386 -17.10 33.10 -13.57
CA ILE A 386 -17.88 34.21 -14.16
C ILE A 386 -18.19 33.92 -15.62
N GLY A 387 -19.47 34.02 -16.00
CA GLY A 387 -19.97 33.69 -17.34
C GLY A 387 -20.44 32.25 -17.52
N GLU A 388 -20.14 31.36 -16.57
CA GLU A 388 -20.64 29.98 -16.56
C GLU A 388 -22.12 29.93 -16.17
N ARG A 389 -22.90 29.10 -16.85
CA ARG A 389 -24.36 29.04 -16.64
C ARG A 389 -24.79 27.89 -15.73
N GLU A 390 -23.99 26.83 -15.65
CA GLU A 390 -24.28 25.67 -14.82
C GLU A 390 -24.01 25.94 -13.34
N ASN A 391 -24.90 25.42 -12.50
CA ASN A 391 -24.75 25.48 -11.05
C ASN A 391 -23.57 24.62 -10.60
N CYS A 392 -22.74 25.15 -9.70
CA CYS A 392 -21.80 24.35 -8.93
C CYS A 392 -22.46 23.97 -7.60
N ARG A 393 -22.51 22.67 -7.27
CA ARG A 393 -23.11 22.18 -6.03
C ARG A 393 -22.08 22.20 -4.90
N LEU A 394 -22.42 22.78 -3.76
CA LEU A 394 -21.60 22.78 -2.56
C LEU A 394 -22.29 21.93 -1.50
N TYR A 395 -21.55 21.09 -0.80
CA TYR A 395 -22.02 20.32 0.34
C TYR A 395 -21.18 20.68 1.56
N GLY A 396 -21.78 20.76 2.73
CA GLY A 396 -21.03 21.02 3.95
C GLY A 396 -21.89 21.11 5.21
N PRO A 397 -21.32 21.56 6.34
CA PRO A 397 -22.03 21.62 7.60
C PRO A 397 -23.09 22.73 7.62
N PRO A 398 -23.99 22.71 8.62
CA PRO A 398 -24.94 23.79 8.87
C PRO A 398 -24.27 25.17 8.93
N GLY A 399 -24.87 26.16 8.27
CA GLY A 399 -24.36 27.54 8.20
C GLY A 399 -23.49 27.85 6.98
N LEU A 400 -23.07 26.83 6.22
CA LEU A 400 -22.27 27.03 5.00
C LEU A 400 -22.98 27.97 4.00
N ALA A 401 -24.29 27.87 3.84
CA ALA A 401 -25.00 28.64 2.82
C ALA A 401 -24.95 30.15 3.09
N GLU A 402 -25.10 30.54 4.35
CA GLU A 402 -24.98 31.93 4.81
C GLU A 402 -23.53 32.45 4.68
N GLN A 403 -22.54 31.63 5.03
CA GLN A 403 -21.13 32.00 4.88
C GLN A 403 -20.74 32.26 3.42
N ILE A 404 -21.19 31.39 2.51
CA ILE A 404 -20.98 31.57 1.06
C ILE A 404 -21.69 32.82 0.56
N GLU A 405 -22.92 33.08 1.00
CA GLU A 405 -23.63 34.32 0.67
C GLU A 405 -22.84 35.55 1.13
N HIS A 406 -22.31 35.56 2.35
CA HIS A 406 -21.49 36.66 2.86
C HIS A 406 -20.21 36.88 2.06
N LEU A 407 -19.51 35.81 1.65
CA LEU A 407 -18.33 35.90 0.78
C LEU A 407 -18.67 36.50 -0.59
N ILE A 408 -19.82 36.14 -1.16
CA ILE A 408 -20.32 36.71 -2.42
C ILE A 408 -20.70 38.19 -2.23
N ASN A 409 -21.42 38.52 -1.16
CA ASN A 409 -21.93 39.86 -0.89
C ASN A 409 -20.86 40.85 -0.44
N GLY A 410 -19.69 40.36 0.02
CA GLY A 410 -18.51 41.18 0.26
C GLY A 410 -17.91 41.81 -1.00
N ILE A 411 -18.35 41.39 -2.20
CA ILE A 411 -17.90 41.92 -3.49
C ILE A 411 -18.97 42.84 -4.08
N HIS A 412 -18.53 43.96 -4.66
CA HIS A 412 -19.43 44.86 -5.39
C HIS A 412 -19.69 44.37 -6.82
N TRP A 413 -20.96 44.08 -7.15
CA TRP A 413 -21.38 43.49 -8.43
C TRP A 413 -22.20 44.46 -9.31
N ASP A 414 -21.56 45.40 -9.99
CA ASP A 414 -22.22 46.40 -10.86
C ASP A 414 -22.29 45.98 -12.34
N ARG A 415 -21.41 45.09 -12.80
CA ARG A 415 -21.19 44.79 -14.24
C ARG A 415 -21.55 43.37 -14.68
N ILE A 416 -21.89 42.49 -13.75
CA ILE A 416 -22.02 41.05 -14.05
C ILE A 416 -23.39 40.68 -14.65
N GLY A 417 -24.45 41.43 -14.32
CA GLY A 417 -25.81 41.15 -14.76
C GLY A 417 -26.23 39.70 -14.44
N ASP A 418 -26.83 39.00 -15.41
CA ASP A 418 -27.26 37.60 -15.24
C ASP A 418 -26.13 36.58 -15.42
N ARG A 419 -24.88 37.04 -15.68
CA ARG A 419 -23.69 36.18 -15.88
C ARG A 419 -22.99 35.83 -14.57
N GLY A 420 -23.61 36.16 -13.43
CA GLY A 420 -23.10 35.81 -12.12
C GLY A 420 -23.06 34.29 -11.93
N PRO A 421 -21.95 33.73 -11.40
CA PRO A 421 -21.85 32.32 -11.03
C PRO A 421 -22.98 31.89 -10.10
N ARG A 422 -23.44 30.65 -10.27
CA ARG A 422 -24.55 30.06 -9.51
C ARG A 422 -24.05 28.91 -8.65
N PHE A 423 -24.51 28.88 -7.40
CA PHE A 423 -24.15 27.85 -6.43
C PHE A 423 -25.41 27.26 -5.81
N GLU A 424 -25.49 25.93 -5.78
CA GLU A 424 -26.50 25.20 -5.00
C GLU A 424 -25.84 24.65 -3.75
N VAL A 425 -26.11 25.23 -2.59
CA VAL A 425 -25.49 24.86 -1.32
C VAL A 425 -26.42 23.91 -0.57
N SER A 426 -25.89 22.75 -0.19
CA SER A 426 -26.58 21.69 0.54
C SER A 426 -25.92 21.49 1.90
N GLU A 427 -26.61 21.88 2.96
CA GLU A 427 -26.13 21.70 4.33
C GLU A 427 -26.58 20.36 4.89
N LEU A 428 -25.65 19.58 5.46
CA LEU A 428 -25.95 18.29 6.09
C LEU A 428 -26.40 18.47 7.54
N HIS A 429 -27.69 18.26 7.79
CA HIS A 429 -28.32 18.32 9.10
C HIS A 429 -28.72 16.91 9.55
N ALA A 430 -27.83 16.21 10.26
CA ALA A 430 -28.02 14.85 10.78
C ALA A 430 -28.46 13.81 9.72
N ASN A 431 -29.74 13.78 9.36
CA ASN A 431 -30.38 12.84 8.44
C ASN A 431 -31.07 13.52 7.22
N HIS A 432 -30.81 14.79 6.96
CA HIS A 432 -31.34 15.47 5.78
C HIS A 432 -30.41 16.58 5.27
N LEU A 433 -30.51 16.90 3.99
CA LEU A 433 -29.90 18.06 3.37
C LEU A 433 -30.89 19.23 3.35
N ARG A 434 -30.46 20.41 3.80
CA ARG A 434 -31.15 21.68 3.52
C ARG A 434 -30.50 22.36 2.33
N ARG A 435 -31.28 22.67 1.30
CA ARG A 435 -30.75 23.15 0.02
C ARG A 435 -31.09 24.61 -0.24
N PHE A 436 -30.12 25.34 -0.76
CA PHE A 436 -30.22 26.76 -1.06
C PHE A 436 -29.61 27.05 -2.43
N LEU A 437 -30.12 28.07 -3.09
CA LEU A 437 -29.59 28.56 -4.36
C LEU A 437 -29.10 30.00 -4.18
N LEU A 438 -27.88 30.25 -4.65
CA LEU A 438 -27.20 31.54 -4.63
C LEU A 438 -26.74 31.91 -6.05
N GLN A 439 -26.75 33.21 -6.36
CA GLN A 439 -26.18 33.73 -7.60
C GLN A 439 -25.49 35.07 -7.33
N ALA A 440 -24.23 35.18 -7.73
CA ALA A 440 -23.50 36.43 -7.60
C ALA A 440 -24.19 37.58 -8.37
N GLY A 441 -24.28 38.76 -7.75
CA GLY A 441 -25.00 39.90 -8.31
C GLY A 441 -26.53 39.82 -8.23
N LYS A 442 -27.10 38.80 -7.58
CA LYS A 442 -28.53 38.72 -7.24
C LYS A 442 -28.70 38.66 -5.72
N PRO A 443 -29.68 39.38 -5.15
CA PRO A 443 -29.88 39.38 -3.72
C PRO A 443 -30.52 38.07 -3.23
N GLY A 444 -30.06 37.62 -2.07
CA GLY A 444 -30.75 36.69 -1.18
C GLY A 444 -30.49 35.20 -1.44
N LEU A 445 -30.35 34.49 -0.32
CA LEU A 445 -30.41 33.04 -0.22
C LEU A 445 -31.82 32.50 -0.55
N LYS A 446 -31.94 31.69 -1.61
CA LYS A 446 -33.23 31.08 -2.01
C LYS A 446 -33.31 29.64 -1.54
N ALA A 447 -34.16 29.35 -0.55
CA ALA A 447 -34.43 27.98 -0.11
C ALA A 447 -35.02 27.14 -1.26
N ARG A 448 -34.50 25.92 -1.44
CA ARG A 448 -34.94 24.94 -2.45
C ARG A 448 -35.64 23.72 -1.84
N GLY A 449 -35.70 23.66 -0.51
CA GLY A 449 -36.34 22.60 0.26
C GLY A 449 -35.34 21.64 0.92
N MET A 450 -35.88 20.56 1.44
CA MET A 450 -35.14 19.54 2.19
C MET A 450 -35.11 18.23 1.41
N MET A 451 -34.08 17.41 1.63
CA MET A 451 -33.98 16.07 1.07
C MET A 451 -33.51 15.11 2.15
N PRO A 452 -34.18 13.96 2.39
CA PRO A 452 -33.70 12.98 3.35
C PRO A 452 -32.35 12.41 2.91
N VAL A 453 -31.50 12.09 3.89
CA VAL A 453 -30.21 11.43 3.71
C VAL A 453 -30.29 10.05 4.34
N GLU A 454 -30.27 9.03 3.49
CA GLU A 454 -30.27 7.64 3.90
C GLU A 454 -28.83 7.12 3.93
N GLU A 455 -28.47 6.44 5.03
CA GLU A 455 -27.14 5.90 5.26
C GLU A 455 -25.96 6.90 5.09
N GLY A 456 -26.22 8.20 5.20
CA GLY A 456 -25.20 9.24 4.99
C GLY A 456 -24.91 9.56 3.52
N ILE A 457 -25.68 9.05 2.54
CA ILE A 457 -25.47 9.35 1.12
C ILE A 457 -25.97 10.76 0.80
N VAL A 458 -25.05 11.68 0.50
CA VAL A 458 -25.35 13.09 0.18
C VAL A 458 -25.46 13.34 -1.32
N LEU A 459 -24.89 12.45 -2.13
CA LEU A 459 -24.99 12.47 -3.58
C LEU A 459 -25.07 11.03 -4.09
N ASP A 460 -26.13 10.70 -4.82
CA ASP A 460 -26.34 9.39 -5.47
C ASP A 460 -26.51 9.62 -6.97
N GLU A 461 -25.52 9.20 -7.75
CA GLU A 461 -25.54 9.23 -9.21
C GLU A 461 -25.26 7.83 -9.77
N ASP A 462 -25.65 7.59 -11.03
CA ASP A 462 -25.51 6.26 -11.66
C ASP A 462 -24.08 5.69 -11.61
N ALA A 463 -23.08 6.57 -11.73
CA ALA A 463 -21.67 6.18 -11.80
C ALA A 463 -20.97 6.11 -10.44
N PHE A 464 -21.43 6.87 -9.44
CA PHE A 464 -20.80 6.96 -8.12
C PHE A 464 -21.74 7.55 -7.07
N ARG A 465 -21.40 7.30 -5.81
CA ARG A 465 -22.03 7.89 -4.63
C ARG A 465 -21.01 8.70 -3.84
N VAL A 466 -21.48 9.71 -3.12
CA VAL A 466 -20.71 10.36 -2.06
C VAL A 466 -21.44 10.18 -0.75
N ARG A 467 -20.77 9.53 0.19
CA ARG A 467 -21.25 9.33 1.56
C ARG A 467 -20.54 10.30 2.49
N ALA A 468 -21.24 10.79 3.49
CA ALA A 468 -20.75 11.73 4.47
C ALA A 468 -21.06 11.24 5.89
N ILE A 469 -20.14 11.51 6.81
CA ILE A 469 -20.35 11.38 8.25
C ILE A 469 -19.97 12.68 8.94
N VAL A 470 -20.65 12.99 10.04
CA VAL A 470 -20.27 14.12 10.90
C VAL A 470 -19.34 13.63 12.00
N LEU A 471 -18.23 14.35 12.16
CA LEU A 471 -17.18 14.19 13.15
C LEU A 471 -17.10 15.46 14.00
N ASP A 472 -16.37 15.38 15.10
CA ASP A 472 -16.19 16.47 16.06
C ASP A 472 -14.76 17.02 16.00
N HIS A 473 -14.62 18.34 15.91
CA HIS A 473 -13.37 19.11 16.00
C HIS A 473 -13.51 20.30 16.99
N GLY A 474 -14.40 20.17 17.99
CA GLY A 474 -14.96 21.31 18.73
C GLY A 474 -16.08 22.05 17.99
N ILE A 475 -16.17 21.85 16.68
CA ILE A 475 -17.31 22.16 15.81
C ILE A 475 -17.64 20.93 14.95
N PRO A 476 -18.83 20.86 14.32
CA PRO A 476 -19.14 19.81 13.36
C PRO A 476 -18.23 19.88 12.13
N VAL A 477 -17.55 18.77 11.82
CA VAL A 477 -16.73 18.59 10.61
C VAL A 477 -17.23 17.37 9.85
N ILE A 478 -17.22 17.43 8.52
CA ILE A 478 -17.71 16.34 7.67
C ILE A 478 -16.55 15.61 7.00
N ALA A 479 -16.50 14.29 7.17
CA ALA A 479 -15.65 13.42 6.35
C ALA A 479 -16.48 12.81 5.22
N TYR A 480 -15.85 12.64 4.05
CA TYR A 480 -16.52 12.19 2.83
C TYR A 480 -15.87 10.91 2.27
N ALA A 481 -16.69 10.02 1.74
CA ALA A 481 -16.28 8.86 0.96
C ALA A 481 -16.84 8.94 -0.45
N PHE A 482 -15.95 8.97 -1.44
CA PHE A 482 -16.28 8.76 -2.84
C PHE A 482 -16.35 7.26 -3.14
N GLU A 483 -17.55 6.78 -3.51
CA GLU A 483 -17.87 5.37 -3.72
C GLU A 483 -18.30 5.15 -5.19
N PRO A 484 -17.35 4.87 -6.11
CA PRO A 484 -17.70 4.54 -7.48
C PRO A 484 -18.45 3.21 -7.54
N VAL A 485 -19.51 3.13 -8.34
CA VAL A 485 -20.38 1.94 -8.40
C VAL A 485 -19.67 0.78 -9.09
N LEU A 486 -19.06 1.03 -10.26
CA LEU A 486 -18.38 0.02 -11.07
C LEU A 486 -17.01 0.53 -11.56
N GLN A 487 -16.05 -0.38 -11.65
CA GLN A 487 -14.79 -0.19 -12.36
C GLN A 487 -14.78 -1.07 -13.61
N ILE A 488 -14.64 -0.43 -14.78
CA ILE A 488 -14.69 -1.11 -16.08
C ILE A 488 -13.30 -1.17 -16.69
N ASN A 489 -12.72 -2.38 -16.68
CA ASN A 489 -11.43 -2.66 -17.31
C ASN A 489 -11.65 -3.25 -18.72
N ILE A 490 -10.92 -2.77 -19.72
CA ILE A 490 -11.01 -3.31 -21.08
C ILE A 490 -10.07 -4.51 -21.21
N ARG A 491 -10.63 -5.63 -21.68
CA ARG A 491 -9.94 -6.87 -22.02
C ARG A 491 -9.21 -6.70 -23.35
N LYS A 492 -8.03 -6.08 -23.30
CA LYS A 492 -7.21 -5.79 -24.48
C LYS A 492 -6.98 -7.04 -25.33
N GLU A 493 -6.85 -8.22 -24.71
CA GLU A 493 -6.70 -9.48 -25.42
C GLU A 493 -7.92 -9.84 -26.30
N ARG A 494 -9.13 -9.51 -25.86
CA ARG A 494 -10.37 -9.73 -26.61
C ARG A 494 -10.55 -8.69 -27.72
N LEU A 495 -10.17 -7.45 -27.42
CA LEU A 495 -10.13 -6.35 -28.39
C LEU A 495 -9.25 -6.71 -29.61
N HIS A 496 -8.01 -7.15 -29.34
CA HIS A 496 -7.09 -7.58 -30.40
C HIS A 496 -7.56 -8.85 -31.12
N ALA A 497 -8.20 -9.80 -30.42
CA ALA A 497 -8.76 -11.00 -31.05
C ALA A 497 -9.88 -10.67 -32.06
N ARG A 498 -10.57 -9.54 -31.88
CA ARG A 498 -11.58 -9.02 -32.81
C ARG A 498 -11.00 -8.09 -33.87
N GLY A 499 -9.67 -7.90 -33.90
CA GLY A 499 -9.01 -6.97 -34.83
C GLY A 499 -9.34 -5.50 -34.59
N LEU A 500 -9.85 -5.15 -33.39
CA LEU A 500 -10.21 -3.78 -33.03
C LEU A 500 -9.05 -3.10 -32.30
N GLU A 501 -8.79 -1.85 -32.66
CA GLU A 501 -7.80 -1.01 -31.97
C GLU A 501 -8.45 -0.14 -30.88
N PRO A 502 -7.74 0.15 -29.76
CA PRO A 502 -8.25 1.03 -28.72
C PRO A 502 -8.52 2.44 -29.26
N GLY A 503 -9.66 3.03 -28.91
CA GLY A 503 -10.00 4.38 -29.37
C GLY A 503 -11.12 5.05 -28.57
N PRO A 504 -11.57 6.24 -29.00
CA PRO A 504 -12.61 7.03 -28.32
C PRO A 504 -13.92 6.25 -28.09
N TRP A 505 -14.28 5.34 -28.99
CA TRP A 505 -15.46 4.46 -28.88
C TRP A 505 -15.47 3.61 -27.59
N LEU A 506 -14.30 3.25 -27.03
CA LEU A 506 -14.22 2.55 -25.74
C LEU A 506 -14.64 3.45 -24.57
N THR A 507 -14.41 4.76 -24.68
CA THR A 507 -14.89 5.74 -23.69
C THR A 507 -16.40 5.81 -23.73
N GLU A 508 -16.98 5.84 -24.94
CA GLU A 508 -18.43 5.81 -25.13
C GLU A 508 -19.05 4.49 -24.63
N LEU A 509 -18.43 3.34 -24.92
CA LEU A 509 -18.83 2.04 -24.37
C LEU A 509 -18.91 2.09 -22.84
N LYS A 510 -17.85 2.56 -22.19
CA LYS A 510 -17.81 2.68 -20.73
C LYS A 510 -18.89 3.62 -20.20
N GLN A 511 -19.10 4.76 -20.84
CA GLN A 511 -20.14 5.72 -20.45
C GLN A 511 -21.54 5.07 -20.52
N ARG A 512 -21.87 4.39 -21.62
CA ARG A 512 -23.16 3.72 -21.79
C ARG A 512 -23.38 2.56 -20.82
N ILE A 513 -22.32 1.85 -20.42
CA ILE A 513 -22.38 0.85 -19.34
C ILE A 513 -22.71 1.53 -18.01
N LEU A 514 -22.03 2.62 -17.67
CA LEU A 514 -22.24 3.37 -16.42
C LEU A 514 -23.66 3.96 -16.34
N THR A 515 -24.20 4.48 -17.44
CA THR A 515 -25.57 5.03 -17.52
C THR A 515 -26.64 3.96 -17.78
N ARG A 516 -26.30 2.67 -17.68
CA ARG A 516 -27.20 1.52 -17.85
C ARG A 516 -27.92 1.44 -19.22
N GLN A 517 -27.32 2.01 -20.27
CA GLN A 517 -27.84 1.98 -21.64
C GLN A 517 -27.41 0.69 -22.38
N LEU A 518 -27.64 -0.47 -21.77
CA LEU A 518 -27.09 -1.76 -22.22
C LEU A 518 -27.65 -2.24 -23.57
N ASP A 519 -28.88 -1.84 -23.91
CA ASP A 519 -29.55 -2.27 -25.13
C ASP A 519 -29.31 -1.31 -26.31
N SER A 520 -28.54 -0.24 -26.08
CA SER A 520 -28.15 0.70 -27.15
C SER A 520 -27.08 0.10 -28.08
N GLN A 521 -27.11 0.51 -29.35
CA GLN A 521 -26.12 0.11 -30.36
C GLN A 521 -24.91 1.05 -30.34
N LEU A 522 -23.70 0.49 -30.34
CA LEU A 522 -22.45 1.22 -30.43
C LEU A 522 -21.74 0.89 -31.74
N SER A 523 -21.40 1.92 -32.51
CA SER A 523 -20.63 1.77 -33.74
C SER A 523 -19.15 1.51 -33.43
N LEU A 524 -18.60 0.52 -34.10
CA LEU A 524 -17.24 0.04 -33.93
C LEU A 524 -16.33 0.59 -35.04
N PRO A 525 -15.00 0.68 -34.82
CA PRO A 525 -14.04 1.16 -35.83
C PRO A 525 -13.99 0.35 -37.13
N ASP A 526 -14.44 -0.91 -37.12
CA ASP A 526 -14.52 -1.80 -38.27
C ASP A 526 -15.77 -1.56 -39.14
N GLY A 527 -16.58 -0.55 -38.81
CA GLY A 527 -17.82 -0.20 -39.50
C GLY A 527 -19.04 -1.03 -39.06
N GLN A 528 -18.88 -1.98 -38.14
CA GLN A 528 -19.99 -2.74 -37.58
C GLN A 528 -20.66 -1.96 -36.43
N SER A 529 -21.82 -2.43 -36.00
CA SER A 529 -22.47 -1.94 -34.77
C SER A 529 -22.94 -3.13 -33.95
N GLU A 530 -22.78 -3.04 -32.63
CA GLU A 530 -23.16 -4.10 -31.70
C GLU A 530 -23.80 -3.49 -30.46
N THR A 531 -24.62 -4.29 -29.75
CA THR A 531 -25.21 -3.86 -28.48
C THR A 531 -24.13 -3.66 -27.42
N VAL A 532 -24.31 -2.63 -26.59
CA VAL A 532 -23.44 -2.33 -25.45
C VAL A 532 -23.34 -3.53 -24.51
N ARG A 533 -24.44 -4.26 -24.28
CA ARG A 533 -24.47 -5.50 -23.48
C ARG A 533 -23.45 -6.53 -23.96
N ARG A 534 -23.48 -6.88 -25.25
CA ARG A 534 -22.60 -7.90 -25.80
C ARG A 534 -21.14 -7.46 -25.78
N LEU A 535 -20.88 -6.19 -26.12
CA LEU A 535 -19.54 -5.61 -26.01
C LEU A 535 -19.04 -5.57 -24.57
N ALA A 536 -19.89 -5.30 -23.60
CA ALA A 536 -19.54 -5.30 -22.18
C ALA A 536 -19.13 -6.71 -21.71
N GLU A 537 -19.94 -7.73 -22.00
CA GLU A 537 -19.67 -9.13 -21.62
C GLU A 537 -18.39 -9.68 -22.27
N GLU A 538 -18.15 -9.33 -23.53
CA GLU A 538 -17.01 -9.83 -24.29
C GLU A 538 -15.71 -9.06 -23.99
N LEU A 539 -15.77 -7.73 -24.03
CA LEU A 539 -14.60 -6.85 -24.06
C LEU A 539 -14.27 -6.23 -22.70
N THR A 540 -15.09 -6.42 -21.67
CA THR A 540 -14.85 -5.78 -20.36
C THR A 540 -14.74 -6.77 -19.21
N LEU A 541 -14.06 -6.33 -18.15
CA LEU A 541 -14.05 -6.95 -16.84
C LEU A 541 -14.54 -5.88 -15.85
N ILE A 542 -15.74 -6.10 -15.32
CA ILE A 542 -16.38 -5.18 -14.39
C ILE A 542 -16.10 -5.66 -12.97
N THR A 543 -15.48 -4.80 -12.16
CA THR A 543 -15.21 -5.04 -10.74
C THR A 543 -15.87 -3.94 -9.90
N PRO A 544 -16.04 -4.13 -8.59
CA PRO A 544 -16.43 -3.04 -7.70
C PRO A 544 -15.48 -1.83 -7.85
N GLY A 545 -16.02 -0.63 -7.70
CA GLY A 545 -15.23 0.59 -7.74
C GLY A 545 -14.28 0.73 -6.54
N SER A 546 -13.19 1.47 -6.73
CA SER A 546 -12.21 1.76 -5.66
C SER A 546 -12.67 2.96 -4.81
N LYS A 547 -13.07 2.70 -3.56
CA LYS A 547 -13.51 3.73 -2.60
C LYS A 547 -12.35 4.63 -2.18
N ILE A 548 -12.56 5.95 -2.21
CA ILE A 548 -11.60 6.95 -1.70
C ILE A 548 -12.26 7.72 -0.56
N VAL A 549 -11.57 7.85 0.57
CA VAL A 549 -12.06 8.58 1.75
C VAL A 549 -11.18 9.79 2.02
N TYR A 550 -11.81 10.91 2.37
CA TYR A 550 -11.18 12.16 2.74
C TYR A 550 -11.71 12.61 4.11
N ALA A 551 -10.79 12.74 5.07
CA ALA A 551 -11.06 13.20 6.42
C ALA A 551 -9.96 14.16 6.87
N THR A 552 -10.37 15.31 7.38
CA THR A 552 -9.49 16.36 7.92
C THR A 552 -10.09 16.90 9.21
N ASP A 553 -9.26 17.51 10.04
CA ASP A 553 -9.63 18.30 11.23
C ASP A 553 -10.65 17.59 12.10
N LEU A 554 -10.20 16.59 12.86
CA LEU A 554 -11.05 15.81 13.77
C LEU A 554 -10.35 15.51 15.10
N ALA A 555 -11.11 15.64 16.18
CA ALA A 555 -10.62 15.34 17.51
C ALA A 555 -10.41 13.83 17.69
N ASP A 556 -9.36 13.47 18.43
CA ASP A 556 -9.01 12.08 18.70
C ASP A 556 -9.91 11.44 19.78
N THR A 557 -11.19 11.26 19.46
CA THR A 557 -12.18 10.63 20.33
C THR A 557 -12.54 9.24 19.84
N THR A 558 -12.92 8.33 20.75
CA THR A 558 -13.39 6.98 20.38
C THR A 558 -14.54 7.03 19.38
N GLY A 559 -15.50 7.96 19.57
CA GLY A 559 -16.64 8.12 18.67
C GLY A 559 -16.24 8.57 17.26
N ASN A 560 -15.29 9.51 17.13
CA ASN A 560 -14.78 9.90 15.82
C ASN A 560 -14.00 8.76 15.16
N ARG A 561 -13.13 8.08 15.92
CA ARG A 561 -12.37 6.93 15.42
C ARG A 561 -13.30 5.86 14.86
N ASP A 562 -14.33 5.45 15.61
CA ASP A 562 -15.21 4.36 15.20
C ASP A 562 -16.04 4.74 13.95
N ARG A 563 -16.53 5.98 13.87
CA ARG A 563 -17.24 6.45 12.67
C ARG A 563 -16.33 6.53 11.45
N LEU A 564 -15.11 7.07 11.60
CA LEU A 564 -14.16 7.16 10.50
C LEU A 564 -13.67 5.79 10.05
N VAL A 565 -13.40 4.87 10.99
CA VAL A 565 -13.07 3.46 10.68
C VAL A 565 -14.20 2.81 9.89
N ALA A 566 -15.47 3.01 10.30
CA ALA A 566 -16.61 2.47 9.58
C ALA A 566 -16.74 3.03 8.15
N LEU A 567 -16.55 4.35 7.96
CA LEU A 567 -16.58 4.99 6.65
C LEU A 567 -15.43 4.51 5.75
N ALA A 568 -14.23 4.41 6.31
CA ALA A 568 -12.99 4.05 5.62
C ALA A 568 -12.78 2.53 5.47
N ASN A 569 -13.66 1.70 6.02
CA ASN A 569 -13.50 0.25 6.01
C ASN A 569 -13.30 -0.31 4.59
N GLY A 570 -12.17 -0.95 4.35
CA GLY A 570 -11.78 -1.51 3.05
C GLY A 570 -11.58 -0.46 1.95
N ALA A 571 -11.40 0.81 2.31
CA ALA A 571 -11.15 1.87 1.34
C ALA A 571 -9.86 1.60 0.58
N HIS A 572 -9.88 1.91 -0.72
CA HIS A 572 -8.69 1.84 -1.54
C HIS A 572 -7.66 2.89 -1.09
N THR A 573 -8.12 4.12 -0.82
CA THR A 573 -7.27 5.18 -0.30
C THR A 573 -7.98 5.96 0.78
N LEU A 574 -7.29 6.24 1.88
CA LEU A 574 -7.70 7.17 2.92
C LEU A 574 -6.73 8.35 2.94
N PHE A 575 -7.24 9.54 2.61
CA PHE A 575 -6.61 10.82 2.91
C PHE A 575 -7.06 11.23 4.31
N CYS A 576 -6.14 11.27 5.27
CA CYS A 576 -6.44 11.55 6.67
C CYS A 576 -5.48 12.60 7.21
N GLU A 577 -5.99 13.58 7.96
CA GLU A 577 -5.12 14.53 8.64
C GLU A 577 -4.19 13.84 9.65
N SER A 578 -3.06 14.48 9.92
CA SER A 578 -2.09 14.06 10.94
C SER A 578 -1.19 15.23 11.35
N PRO A 579 -1.74 16.36 11.84
CA PRO A 579 -0.99 17.59 12.04
C PRO A 579 0.13 17.49 13.07
N PHE A 580 0.01 16.60 14.06
CA PHE A 580 0.94 16.51 15.20
C PHE A 580 1.54 15.12 15.37
N MET A 581 2.84 15.07 15.62
CA MET A 581 3.52 13.85 16.08
C MET A 581 3.07 13.47 17.50
N GLN A 582 3.29 12.21 17.90
CA GLN A 582 2.87 11.72 19.22
C GLN A 582 3.50 12.51 20.39
N LYS A 583 4.74 13.00 20.21
CA LYS A 583 5.40 13.90 21.18
C LYS A 583 4.63 15.21 21.44
N ASP A 584 3.82 15.64 20.47
CA ASP A 584 3.04 16.87 20.50
C ASP A 584 1.54 16.61 20.77
N ALA A 585 1.18 15.43 21.30
CA ALA A 585 -0.20 15.02 21.55
C ALA A 585 -1.01 16.01 22.40
N SER A 586 -0.37 16.72 23.35
CA SER A 586 -1.06 17.75 24.14
C SER A 586 -1.54 18.93 23.29
N GLN A 587 -0.82 19.28 22.23
CA GLN A 587 -1.25 20.29 21.27
C GLN A 587 -2.42 19.76 20.44
N ALA A 588 -2.29 18.55 19.90
CA ALA A 588 -3.35 17.89 19.13
C ALA A 588 -4.68 17.87 19.91
N GLN A 589 -4.65 17.47 21.17
CA GLN A 589 -5.84 17.45 22.02
C GLN A 589 -6.44 18.84 22.26
N ARG A 590 -5.60 19.86 22.52
CA ARG A 590 -6.06 21.24 22.78
C ARG A 590 -6.73 21.86 21.55
N THR A 591 -6.22 21.58 20.36
CA THR A 591 -6.74 22.13 19.10
C THR A 591 -7.67 21.17 18.38
N GLY A 592 -8.01 20.02 18.98
CA GLY A 592 -9.01 19.09 18.44
C GLY A 592 -8.56 18.30 17.20
N HIS A 593 -7.28 17.94 17.07
CA HIS A 593 -6.78 17.17 15.91
C HIS A 593 -6.25 15.78 16.29
N LEU A 594 -6.02 14.95 15.26
CA LEU A 594 -5.30 13.68 15.39
C LEU A 594 -3.79 13.83 15.64
N THR A 595 -3.23 12.79 16.25
CA THR A 595 -1.80 12.51 16.17
C THR A 595 -1.48 11.58 15.00
N THR A 596 -0.21 11.53 14.60
CA THR A 596 0.38 10.53 13.68
C THR A 596 0.02 9.10 14.06
N THR A 597 0.15 8.73 15.34
CA THR A 597 -0.21 7.41 15.86
C THR A 597 -1.71 7.16 15.72
N ALA A 598 -2.56 8.13 16.08
CA ALA A 598 -4.01 7.99 15.93
C ALA A 598 -4.42 7.79 14.46
N CYS A 599 -3.85 8.57 13.55
CA CYS A 599 -4.05 8.45 12.11
C CYS A 599 -3.67 7.05 11.59
N ALA A 600 -2.50 6.54 11.99
CA ALA A 600 -2.02 5.21 11.64
C ALA A 600 -2.92 4.08 12.17
N GLU A 601 -3.38 4.19 13.41
CA GLU A 601 -4.27 3.22 14.05
C GLU A 601 -5.65 3.17 13.36
N ILE A 602 -6.23 4.34 13.04
CA ILE A 602 -7.50 4.43 12.30
C ILE A 602 -7.38 3.73 10.95
N ALA A 603 -6.33 4.06 10.18
CA ALA A 603 -6.10 3.48 8.86
C ALA A 603 -5.93 1.96 8.92
N THR A 604 -5.17 1.48 9.89
CA THR A 604 -4.92 0.04 10.10
C THR A 604 -6.20 -0.68 10.50
N ARG A 605 -6.98 -0.13 11.44
CA ARG A 605 -8.28 -0.69 11.86
C ARG A 605 -9.30 -0.72 10.72
N ALA A 606 -9.25 0.27 9.83
CA ALA A 606 -10.11 0.35 8.65
C ALA A 606 -9.64 -0.56 7.49
N CYS A 607 -8.51 -1.26 7.62
CA CYS A 607 -7.97 -2.15 6.58
C CYS A 607 -7.81 -1.45 5.21
N VAL A 608 -7.36 -0.19 5.20
CA VAL A 608 -7.19 0.58 3.96
C VAL A 608 -6.01 0.07 3.13
N SER A 609 -6.12 0.09 1.80
CA SER A 609 -5.01 -0.32 0.93
C SER A 609 -3.87 0.71 0.91
N HIS A 610 -4.22 2.00 1.01
CA HIS A 610 -3.28 3.13 1.01
C HIS A 610 -3.71 4.20 2.03
N LEU A 611 -2.80 4.58 2.93
CA LEU A 611 -2.93 5.76 3.77
C LEU A 611 -2.09 6.91 3.18
N ILE A 612 -2.73 8.04 2.90
CA ILE A 612 -2.06 9.30 2.53
C ILE A 612 -2.30 10.30 3.67
N PRO A 613 -1.34 10.47 4.59
CA PRO A 613 -1.45 11.46 5.64
C PRO A 613 -1.15 12.85 5.09
N PHE A 614 -1.84 13.86 5.61
CA PHE A 614 -1.65 15.25 5.21
C PHE A 614 -2.00 16.23 6.33
N HIS A 615 -2.04 17.53 6.00
CA HIS A 615 -2.29 18.62 6.94
C HIS A 615 -1.26 18.63 8.07
N PHE A 616 -0.01 18.33 7.75
CA PHE A 616 1.08 18.35 8.71
C PHE A 616 1.32 19.76 9.23
N SER A 617 1.57 19.90 10.53
CA SER A 617 1.99 21.18 11.08
C SER A 617 3.32 21.61 10.44
N ARG A 618 3.38 22.87 9.98
CA ARG A 618 4.57 23.46 9.34
C ARG A 618 5.84 23.34 10.18
N ARG A 619 5.72 23.12 11.50
CA ARG A 619 6.85 22.86 12.41
C ARG A 619 7.70 21.64 12.03
N TYR A 620 7.19 20.73 11.20
CA TYR A 620 7.93 19.55 10.73
C TYR A 620 8.45 19.69 9.30
N GLU A 621 8.30 20.85 8.64
CA GLU A 621 8.75 21.08 7.26
C GLU A 621 10.25 20.85 7.07
N ASP A 622 11.06 21.15 8.09
CA ASP A 622 12.52 20.94 8.07
C ASP A 622 12.91 19.46 8.22
N ALA A 623 12.03 18.64 8.78
CA ALA A 623 12.28 17.22 9.06
C ALA A 623 11.06 16.33 8.75
N PRO A 624 10.51 16.36 7.52
CA PRO A 624 9.22 15.76 7.18
C PRO A 624 9.25 14.23 7.34
N TRP A 625 10.42 13.61 7.14
CA TRP A 625 10.60 12.17 7.26
C TRP A 625 10.34 11.63 8.66
N GLN A 626 10.51 12.44 9.72
CA GLN A 626 10.19 12.01 11.08
C GLN A 626 8.70 11.70 11.25
N VAL A 627 7.84 12.50 10.62
CA VAL A 627 6.39 12.31 10.62
C VAL A 627 6.04 11.02 9.90
N TYR A 628 6.61 10.79 8.70
CA TYR A 628 6.39 9.56 7.94
C TYR A 628 6.92 8.32 8.66
N ASP A 629 8.10 8.38 9.30
CA ASP A 629 8.68 7.25 10.04
C ASP A 629 7.81 6.85 11.24
N GLU A 630 7.23 7.82 11.95
CA GLU A 630 6.31 7.56 13.07
C GLU A 630 5.01 6.91 12.59
N ILE A 631 4.39 7.42 11.53
CA ILE A 631 3.17 6.80 10.95
C ILE A 631 3.49 5.40 10.40
N ALA A 632 4.65 5.21 9.76
CA ALA A 632 5.06 3.93 9.19
C ALA A 632 5.30 2.85 10.26
N ALA A 633 5.58 3.24 11.50
CA ALA A 633 5.77 2.31 12.61
C ALA A 633 4.48 1.53 12.91
N ASP A 634 3.32 2.17 12.72
CA ASP A 634 2.01 1.68 13.09
C ASP A 634 1.08 1.40 11.89
N CYS A 635 1.41 1.89 10.69
CA CYS A 635 0.65 1.66 9.46
C CYS A 635 1.54 1.18 8.28
N PRO A 636 1.53 -0.14 7.94
CA PRO A 636 2.33 -0.69 6.84
C PRO A 636 1.82 -0.27 5.45
N HIS A 637 0.60 0.25 5.37
CA HIS A 637 -0.06 0.72 4.14
C HIS A 637 0.19 2.21 3.85
N LEU A 638 1.10 2.83 4.59
CA LEU A 638 1.49 4.22 4.41
C LEU A 638 2.12 4.45 3.03
N VAL A 639 1.65 5.50 2.38
CA VAL A 639 2.20 6.03 1.13
C VAL A 639 3.30 7.04 1.47
N ILE A 640 4.56 6.66 1.24
CA ILE A 640 5.75 7.49 1.51
C ILE A 640 6.28 8.12 0.21
N PRO A 641 6.39 9.46 0.13
CA PRO A 641 6.99 10.16 -1.00
C PRO A 641 8.36 9.63 -1.40
N SER A 642 8.60 9.49 -2.70
CA SER A 642 9.95 9.23 -3.22
C SER A 642 10.81 10.47 -2.95
N SER A 643 11.92 10.32 -2.23
CA SER A 643 12.87 11.43 -2.02
C SER A 643 13.26 12.06 -3.36
N PRO A 644 13.13 13.39 -3.55
CA PRO A 644 13.54 14.07 -4.78
C PRO A 644 15.05 14.04 -5.01
N MET A 645 15.83 13.78 -3.95
CA MET A 645 17.25 13.51 -4.08
C MET A 645 17.47 12.01 -4.13
N GLY A 646 17.87 11.53 -5.31
CA GLY A 646 18.64 10.30 -5.46
C GLY A 646 19.97 10.44 -4.72
N SER A 647 19.95 10.32 -3.40
CA SER A 647 21.14 10.07 -2.60
C SER A 647 20.71 9.50 -1.25
N ARG A 648 21.00 8.23 -1.06
CA ARG A 648 21.54 7.62 0.16
C ARG A 648 21.99 6.22 -0.18
#